data_AF-A0A3B0YFW7-F1
#
_entry.id   AF-A0A3B0YFW7-F1
#
_cell.length_a   1.000
_cell.length_b   1.000
_cell.length_c   1.000
_cell.angle_alpha   90.00
_cell.angle_beta   90.00
_cell.angle_gamma   90.00
#
_symmetry.space_group_name_H-M   'P 1'
#
loop_
_entity.id
_entity.type
_entity.pdbx_description
1 polymer ?
#
loop_
_entity_poly.entity_id
_entity_poly.type
_entity_poly.pdbx_seq_one_letter_code
_entity_poly.pdbx_strand_id
1 'polypeptide(L)'
;MAYSIFGGALTAHMVRLSAASLLLGLTACGGGGGSGGSGTLDPLVADFGIAYVRQPVPEEDTADIRDPASFTPGGQLIFRDLASPSASERNLTAGITGALGDVKDVEASFDGSKLVFALRLPDIENAAPEDQPTWNIWEYDIATAALNRVMQSDIQAENGQDVAPHYLADGRIIFSSTRQRTSKAILLDESKPQFIALDEDRNTPAFVLHTMEADGNEIKQVTFNQSHDLDPVVLDSGEVVFSRWDNSGPNSAVHLYKMNPDGTNLQLLYGTNSHETGTNGATVQFTQAREFPDGGVMALLKPFTGAFQGGDIIKIDTENYVDDTQTTAINQGILAGPAQASVAFGSVNSDNLPSPGGRFNSFYPFWDGTNRALITWSQCRLLENNLIVPCTADLLSNPNAVEAPPLYSVYLYDMDKQTQQPIFIPQEGLLYRDAVATQPRQLPTIISDGQALPNASFDFDPALINEKVGILNIRSVYDFDGSFNGLGATATDIETLANPNLTPTADDRPARFLRIVKPVSMPDRDLVNLPGTAFGRSSAQLMRDIIGYAPIEPDGSVRVKVPANIPFAISVLDKNGKRISQRHQNWLQLRPGEIMTCNGCHTANSDISHGRADLFPMLNSGAPIDGYSFNGSTIFGNFADSMAEARTRFDTPALDLSVDIVYADAWWTDAGGDPLDTAFEYRYADLDADTVDPAINPPLTPPVDPACLGTWTADCRITINYETHIHPIWNKDRTNGKCTDCHATVDDMGGAMVPAGQLDLSDGVDQQVVEHFKSYRELFFGDLAQSVDGNGQLIDQVQATDAGGAPLFQQASDANGNPLFKQVTDGAGDPLFVEATDDDVLLLDLNGDPALVPLFTDGVGNPLLVQDIDSNNNLLFDMVTGDPILIPAFTEGTDLNGDPLLIQDFDARGASLPVPVPRQAIDAAGVPMVDTAGDPVFIPILIPYMEPVLITVNVPQVMNVAGALASPRFFSIFEDPNNMDHFNTLQPSELKLIAEWLDIGGQYYNNPFDVPQ
;
A
#
# COMPACT_ATOMS: atom_id res chain seq x y z
N MET A 1 70.78 -17.70 23.73
CA MET A 1 72.07 -17.32 24.35
C MET A 1 71.77 -16.51 25.60
N ALA A 2 72.53 -16.70 26.70
CA ALA A 2 72.94 -15.72 27.74
C ALA A 2 71.92 -14.69 28.31
N TYR A 3 71.79 -14.35 29.62
CA TYR A 3 72.35 -14.71 30.95
C TYR A 3 71.39 -13.98 31.98
N SER A 4 71.12 -14.34 33.24
CA SER A 4 71.30 -15.58 34.05
C SER A 4 70.67 -15.46 35.46
N ILE A 5 70.02 -16.54 35.95
CA ILE A 5 70.13 -17.11 37.33
C ILE A 5 69.89 -16.20 38.57
N PHE A 6 68.84 -16.52 39.34
CA PHE A 6 68.84 -16.83 40.80
C PHE A 6 67.43 -17.41 41.14
N GLY A 7 67.21 -18.43 41.97
CA GLY A 7 68.13 -19.29 42.72
C GLY A 7 67.82 -19.34 44.22
N GLY A 8 66.82 -20.12 44.65
CA GLY A 8 66.51 -20.33 46.08
C GLY A 8 65.30 -21.24 46.32
N ALA A 9 65.48 -22.31 47.10
CA ALA A 9 64.47 -23.34 47.38
C ALA A 9 64.53 -23.79 48.85
N LEU A 10 63.45 -24.35 49.42
CA LEU A 10 63.37 -25.65 50.12
C LEU A 10 62.12 -25.82 51.03
N THR A 11 61.55 -27.05 51.00
CA THR A 11 60.85 -27.81 52.08
C THR A 11 59.77 -27.12 52.95
N ALA A 12 58.50 -27.55 52.96
CA ALA A 12 57.89 -28.86 53.30
C ALA A 12 57.78 -29.18 54.80
N HIS A 13 56.55 -29.44 55.28
CA HIS A 13 56.09 -30.26 56.45
C HIS A 13 54.54 -30.05 56.55
N MET A 14 53.65 -30.90 57.05
CA MET A 14 53.51 -32.35 57.25
C MET A 14 52.12 -32.57 57.91
N VAL A 15 51.23 -33.30 57.21
CA VAL A 15 50.13 -34.18 57.69
C VAL A 15 49.60 -34.08 59.15
N ARG A 16 48.27 -33.90 59.30
CA ARG A 16 47.33 -34.64 60.18
C ARG A 16 45.94 -34.67 59.49
N LEU A 17 45.36 -35.81 59.08
CA LEU A 17 44.54 -36.77 59.86
C LEU A 17 43.66 -36.14 60.98
N SER A 18 42.41 -36.53 61.22
CA SER A 18 41.37 -37.28 60.49
C SER A 18 40.13 -37.32 61.39
N ALA A 19 38.93 -37.01 60.89
CA ALA A 19 37.67 -37.44 61.52
C ALA A 19 36.51 -37.33 60.51
N ALA A 20 36.09 -38.47 59.94
CA ALA A 20 34.88 -38.53 59.14
C ALA A 20 33.64 -38.61 60.06
N SER A 21 32.51 -38.12 59.57
CA SER A 21 31.19 -38.55 60.03
C SER A 21 30.31 -38.71 58.80
N LEU A 22 30.07 -39.96 58.45
CA LEU A 22 29.30 -40.39 57.29
C LEU A 22 27.86 -40.60 57.72
N LEU A 23 26.88 -39.98 57.06
CA LEU A 23 25.51 -40.48 57.05
C LEU A 23 24.87 -40.25 55.69
N LEU A 24 24.00 -41.19 55.31
CA LEU A 24 23.57 -41.38 53.92
C LEU A 24 22.57 -40.31 53.47
N GLY A 25 22.56 -40.06 52.16
CA GLY A 25 21.66 -39.09 51.53
C GLY A 25 20.24 -39.63 51.30
N LEU A 26 19.40 -38.71 50.83
CA LEU A 26 18.08 -38.97 50.26
C LEU A 26 17.92 -38.05 49.05
N THR A 27 17.71 -38.63 47.88
CA THR A 27 17.28 -37.91 46.67
C THR A 27 15.79 -37.65 46.73
N ALA A 28 15.37 -36.39 46.62
CA ALA A 28 13.97 -36.03 46.37
C ALA A 28 13.91 -34.73 45.57
N CYS A 29 13.01 -34.69 44.57
CA CYS A 29 12.78 -33.53 43.72
C CYS A 29 11.91 -32.47 44.41
N GLY A 30 12.00 -31.23 43.92
CA GLY A 30 10.83 -30.35 43.78
C GLY A 30 10.68 -29.20 44.78
N GLY A 31 10.64 -27.99 44.23
CA GLY A 31 9.63 -26.99 44.60
C GLY A 31 9.95 -25.98 45.71
N GLY A 32 10.10 -24.71 45.29
CA GLY A 32 9.47 -23.55 45.95
C GLY A 32 9.97 -23.12 47.33
N GLY A 33 10.65 -21.97 47.40
CA GLY A 33 10.95 -21.32 48.68
C GLY A 33 12.10 -20.32 48.62
N GLY A 34 11.92 -19.21 47.89
CA GLY A 34 12.90 -18.13 47.84
C GLY A 34 13.05 -17.43 49.20
N SER A 35 13.99 -17.89 50.02
CA SER A 35 14.45 -17.20 51.22
C SER A 35 15.70 -16.39 50.89
N GLY A 36 15.68 -15.08 51.15
CA GLY A 36 16.72 -14.16 50.74
C GLY A 36 18.11 -14.50 51.29
N GLY A 37 18.98 -15.00 50.41
CA GLY A 37 20.41 -15.08 50.68
C GLY A 37 21.07 -13.73 50.40
N SER A 38 21.63 -13.10 51.43
CA SER A 38 22.53 -11.94 51.27
C SER A 38 23.84 -12.42 50.64
N GLY A 39 23.84 -12.56 49.32
CA GLY A 39 25.05 -12.68 48.53
C GLY A 39 25.71 -11.31 48.42
N THR A 40 26.95 -11.19 48.89
CA THR A 40 27.81 -10.07 48.50
C THR A 40 27.90 -10.05 46.98
N LEU A 41 27.55 -8.93 46.35
CA LEU A 41 27.74 -8.72 44.91
C LEU A 41 29.17 -9.10 44.51
N ASP A 42 29.33 -9.59 43.28
CA ASP A 42 30.65 -9.74 42.68
C ASP A 42 31.34 -8.36 42.68
N PRO A 43 32.53 -8.24 43.32
CA PRO A 43 33.23 -6.96 43.38
C PRO A 43 33.51 -6.34 42.00
N LEU A 44 33.51 -7.11 40.90
CA LEU A 44 33.72 -6.53 39.56
C LEU A 44 32.53 -5.70 39.02
N VAL A 45 31.30 -5.96 39.48
CA VAL A 45 30.10 -5.20 39.05
C VAL A 45 29.76 -4.08 40.01
N ALA A 46 30.10 -4.24 41.28
CA ALA A 46 29.83 -3.25 42.32
C ALA A 46 30.56 -1.92 42.14
N ASP A 47 31.49 -1.80 41.17
CA ASP A 47 32.42 -0.68 40.99
C ASP A 47 31.99 0.38 39.94
N PHE A 48 30.95 0.12 39.12
CA PHE A 48 30.46 1.08 38.11
C PHE A 48 29.17 1.79 38.54
N GLY A 49 29.02 3.04 38.12
CA GLY A 49 27.78 3.81 38.29
C GLY A 49 26.67 3.30 37.38
N ILE A 50 25.42 3.48 37.81
CA ILE A 50 24.23 3.11 37.04
C ILE A 50 23.23 4.26 37.00
N ALA A 51 22.53 4.39 35.87
CA ALA A 51 21.37 5.25 35.72
C ALA A 51 20.14 4.42 35.36
N TYR A 52 18.95 4.91 35.72
CA TYR A 52 17.67 4.32 35.34
C TYR A 52 16.56 5.34 35.47
N VAL A 53 15.52 5.20 34.66
CA VAL A 53 14.27 5.94 34.82
C VAL A 53 13.43 5.27 35.89
N ARG A 54 12.84 6.08 36.77
CA ARG A 54 11.82 5.68 37.74
C ARG A 54 10.56 6.51 37.48
N GLN A 55 9.43 5.86 37.28
CA GLN A 55 8.12 6.51 37.07
C GLN A 55 7.02 5.81 37.90
N PRO A 56 5.86 6.44 38.11
CA PRO A 56 4.66 5.74 38.56
C PRO A 56 4.27 4.63 37.59
N VAL A 57 3.68 3.53 38.08
CA VAL A 57 2.98 2.58 37.21
C VAL A 57 1.72 3.28 36.65
N PRO A 58 1.50 3.33 35.32
CA PRO A 58 0.27 3.88 34.74
C PRO A 58 -0.98 3.19 35.27
N GLU A 59 -2.10 3.92 35.38
CA GLU A 59 -3.38 3.33 35.83
C GLU A 59 -3.94 2.32 34.82
N GLU A 60 -3.69 2.55 33.53
CA GLU A 60 -4.09 1.71 32.39
C GLU A 60 -2.87 1.45 31.49
N ASP A 61 -2.80 0.26 30.89
CA ASP A 61 -1.70 -0.12 30.00
C ASP A 61 -1.95 0.35 28.56
N THR A 62 -1.72 1.65 28.33
CA THR A 62 -1.94 2.32 27.04
C THR A 62 -0.67 2.51 26.21
N ALA A 63 0.39 1.75 26.51
CA ALA A 63 1.65 1.87 25.77
C ALA A 63 1.51 1.29 24.35
N ASP A 64 1.90 2.09 23.35
CA ASP A 64 2.04 1.69 21.95
C ASP A 64 3.42 2.15 21.45
N ILE A 65 4.18 1.27 20.80
CA ILE A 65 5.48 1.66 20.21
C ILE A 65 5.35 2.60 19.01
N ARG A 66 4.13 2.73 18.46
CA ARG A 66 3.77 3.68 17.39
C ARG A 66 3.29 5.03 17.92
N ASP A 67 3.40 5.27 19.23
CA ASP A 67 3.35 6.63 19.80
C ASP A 67 4.67 6.97 20.52
N PRO A 68 5.73 7.34 19.77
CA PRO A 68 7.00 7.76 20.36
C PRO A 68 6.90 9.13 21.06
N ALA A 69 5.82 9.88 20.87
CA ALA A 69 5.59 11.18 21.53
C ALA A 69 4.93 11.03 22.91
N SER A 70 4.35 9.86 23.23
CA SER A 70 3.72 9.53 24.50
C SER A 70 4.46 10.04 25.74
N PHE A 71 3.70 10.57 26.70
CA PHE A 71 4.18 11.25 27.91
C PHE A 71 3.54 10.67 29.17
N THR A 72 4.35 10.22 30.12
CA THR A 72 3.92 9.68 31.42
C THR A 72 4.40 10.57 32.57
N PRO A 73 3.54 11.45 33.14
CA PRO A 73 3.95 12.35 34.22
C PRO A 73 4.56 11.61 35.42
N GLY A 74 5.71 12.10 35.89
CA GLY A 74 6.39 11.58 37.08
C GLY A 74 7.66 10.77 36.79
N GLY A 75 8.07 10.63 35.52
CA GLY A 75 9.35 10.04 35.14
C GLY A 75 10.56 10.84 35.65
N GLN A 76 11.51 10.13 36.26
CA GLN A 76 12.69 10.69 36.93
C GLN A 76 13.93 9.92 36.54
N LEU A 77 15.01 10.61 36.14
CA LEU A 77 16.31 9.99 35.97
C LEU A 77 17.00 9.87 37.33
N ILE A 78 17.30 8.65 37.74
CA ILE A 78 18.01 8.34 38.98
C ILE A 78 19.41 7.84 38.64
N PHE A 79 20.42 8.33 39.36
CA PHE A 79 21.79 7.85 39.28
C PHE A 79 22.26 7.29 40.62
N ARG A 80 23.10 6.26 40.58
CA ARG A 80 23.82 5.71 41.73
C ARG A 80 25.28 5.57 41.33
N ASP A 81 26.22 6.03 42.18
CA ASP A 81 27.66 5.95 41.88
C ASP A 81 28.20 4.51 41.81
N LEU A 82 27.43 3.53 42.31
CA LEU A 82 27.77 2.10 42.33
C LEU A 82 26.50 1.27 42.08
N ALA A 83 26.63 0.16 41.33
CA ALA A 83 25.60 -0.86 41.13
C ALA A 83 25.36 -1.72 42.39
N SER A 84 25.06 -1.09 43.53
CA SER A 84 24.95 -1.73 44.84
C SER A 84 23.69 -1.33 45.61
N PRO A 85 23.05 -2.25 46.36
CA PRO A 85 21.95 -1.95 47.28
C PRO A 85 22.26 -0.87 48.30
N SER A 86 23.53 -0.71 48.70
CA SER A 86 23.96 0.30 49.68
C SER A 86 24.35 1.65 49.06
N ALA A 87 24.33 1.79 47.73
CA ALA A 87 24.62 3.06 47.07
C ALA A 87 23.48 4.07 47.28
N SER A 88 23.84 5.35 47.40
CA SER A 88 22.86 6.45 47.47
C SER A 88 22.27 6.76 46.09
N GLU A 89 20.97 7.04 46.05
CA GLU A 89 20.31 7.58 44.86
C GLU A 89 20.48 9.10 44.77
N ARG A 90 20.78 9.59 43.57
CA ARG A 90 20.69 11.00 43.20
C ARG A 90 19.67 11.12 42.07
N ASN A 91 18.58 11.83 42.32
CA ASN A 91 17.65 12.21 41.26
C ASN A 91 18.26 13.37 40.46
N LEU A 92 18.47 13.19 39.16
CA LEU A 92 19.11 14.17 38.28
C LEU A 92 18.12 15.24 37.80
N THR A 93 16.88 14.86 37.48
CA THR A 93 15.93 15.74 36.78
C THR A 93 14.95 16.49 37.69
N ALA A 94 14.73 16.05 38.94
CA ALA A 94 13.77 16.66 39.85
C ALA A 94 14.02 18.15 40.16
N GLY A 95 15.28 18.62 40.07
CA GLY A 95 15.61 20.04 40.23
C GLY A 95 15.05 20.94 39.12
N ILE A 96 14.70 20.37 37.97
CA ILE A 96 14.15 21.06 36.80
C ILE A 96 12.66 20.72 36.61
N THR A 97 12.30 19.44 36.74
CA THR A 97 10.93 18.97 36.47
C THR A 97 9.98 19.06 37.66
N GLY A 98 10.49 19.37 38.87
CA GLY A 98 9.69 19.30 40.09
C GLY A 98 9.11 17.91 40.39
N ALA A 99 9.68 16.85 39.80
CA ALA A 99 9.17 15.47 39.80
C ALA A 99 7.84 15.26 39.02
N LEU A 100 7.49 16.15 38.08
CA LEU A 100 6.25 16.09 37.28
C LEU A 100 6.47 15.96 35.76
N GLY A 101 7.73 15.94 35.30
CA GLY A 101 8.08 15.69 33.89
C GLY A 101 8.17 14.19 33.58
N ASP A 102 8.75 13.83 32.44
CA ASP A 102 9.00 12.43 32.06
C ASP A 102 10.36 12.27 31.37
N VAL A 103 11.00 11.13 31.59
CA VAL A 103 12.32 10.76 31.05
C VAL A 103 12.22 9.41 30.37
N LYS A 104 12.92 9.24 29.25
CA LYS A 104 13.11 7.96 28.58
C LYS A 104 14.42 7.91 27.79
N ASP A 105 14.73 6.71 27.28
CA ASP A 105 15.78 6.43 26.31
C ASP A 105 17.16 6.94 26.78
N VAL A 106 17.59 6.43 27.94
CA VAL A 106 18.88 6.79 28.55
C VAL A 106 20.01 5.98 27.92
N GLU A 107 21.12 6.64 27.57
CA GLU A 107 22.33 6.01 27.06
C GLU A 107 23.58 6.60 27.75
N ALA A 108 24.63 5.78 27.92
CA ALA A 108 25.90 6.22 28.49
C ALA A 108 26.94 6.52 27.40
N SER A 109 27.82 7.49 27.65
CA SER A 109 28.97 7.72 26.76
C SER A 109 29.94 6.55 26.79
N PHE A 110 30.65 6.29 25.68
CA PHE A 110 31.58 5.16 25.58
C PHE A 110 32.69 5.16 26.65
N ASP A 111 33.09 6.34 27.15
CA ASP A 111 34.07 6.49 28.23
C ASP A 111 33.45 6.42 29.65
N GLY A 112 32.14 6.27 29.76
CA GLY A 112 31.39 6.24 31.02
C GLY A 112 31.33 7.58 31.78
N SER A 113 31.72 8.70 31.17
CA SER A 113 31.77 10.02 31.85
C SER A 113 30.45 10.81 31.82
N LYS A 114 29.54 10.46 30.89
CA LYS A 114 28.28 11.18 30.65
C LYS A 114 27.09 10.25 30.41
N LEU A 115 25.90 10.83 30.52
CA LEU A 115 24.62 10.24 30.09
C LEU A 115 23.94 11.17 29.08
N VAL A 116 23.31 10.62 28.04
CA VAL A 116 22.38 11.34 27.16
C VAL A 116 20.99 10.69 27.28
N PHE A 117 19.92 11.49 27.20
CA PHE A 117 18.55 10.99 27.36
C PHE A 117 17.51 11.98 26.82
N ALA A 118 16.29 11.49 26.60
CA ALA A 118 15.13 12.32 26.30
C ALA A 118 14.45 12.77 27.60
N LEU A 119 14.14 14.06 27.74
CA LEU A 119 13.39 14.63 28.86
C LEU A 119 12.34 15.61 28.34
N ARG A 120 11.09 15.42 28.78
CA ARG A 120 9.97 16.34 28.59
C ARG A 120 9.62 17.02 29.92
N LEU A 121 9.41 18.32 29.89
CA LEU A 121 8.99 19.10 31.06
C LEU A 121 7.50 18.85 31.40
N PRO A 122 7.04 19.15 32.62
CA PRO A 122 5.63 19.00 32.98
C PRO A 122 4.70 19.84 32.10
N ASP A 123 3.47 19.38 31.89
CA ASP A 123 2.47 20.16 31.16
C ASP A 123 2.20 21.51 31.81
N ILE A 124 1.98 22.52 30.97
CA ILE A 124 1.66 23.88 31.37
C ILE A 124 0.13 23.99 31.51
N GLU A 125 -0.33 24.30 32.71
CA GLU A 125 -1.75 24.38 33.03
C GLU A 125 -2.46 25.45 32.18
N ASN A 126 -3.51 25.04 31.45
CA ASN A 126 -4.29 25.88 30.53
C ASN A 126 -3.54 26.40 29.28
N ALA A 127 -2.36 25.87 28.95
CA ALA A 127 -1.71 26.11 27.67
C ALA A 127 -2.33 25.26 26.55
N ALA A 128 -2.34 25.77 25.32
CA ALA A 128 -2.79 25.03 24.15
C ALA A 128 -1.83 23.87 23.82
N PRO A 129 -2.25 22.80 23.11
CA PRO A 129 -1.39 21.66 22.79
C PRO A 129 -0.05 22.05 22.12
N GLU A 130 -0.07 23.06 21.25
CA GLU A 130 1.09 23.63 20.56
C GLU A 130 2.02 24.46 21.45
N ASP A 131 1.53 24.92 22.61
CA ASP A 131 2.32 25.62 23.64
C ASP A 131 2.88 24.66 24.71
N GLN A 132 2.53 23.36 24.66
CA GLN A 132 3.03 22.38 25.62
C GLN A 132 4.51 22.03 25.34
N PRO A 133 5.32 21.73 26.36
CA PRO A 133 6.73 21.38 26.16
C PRO A 133 6.90 20.15 25.25
N THR A 134 7.98 20.13 24.48
CA THR A 134 8.34 18.96 23.66
C THR A 134 9.37 18.06 24.36
N TRP A 135 9.48 16.82 23.87
CA TRP A 135 10.61 15.94 24.16
C TRP A 135 11.89 16.57 23.62
N ASN A 136 12.88 16.69 24.49
CA ASN A 136 14.16 17.33 24.21
C ASN A 136 15.32 16.43 24.60
N ILE A 137 16.46 16.56 23.92
CA ILE A 137 17.69 15.84 24.27
C ILE A 137 18.47 16.59 25.36
N TRP A 138 18.85 15.87 26.42
CA TRP A 138 19.63 16.37 27.54
C TRP A 138 20.90 15.54 27.75
N GLU A 139 21.96 16.20 28.20
CA GLU A 139 23.23 15.59 28.56
C GLU A 139 23.55 15.85 30.04
N TYR A 140 24.05 14.83 30.72
CA TYR A 140 24.51 14.89 32.10
C TYR A 140 25.97 14.49 32.23
N ASP A 141 26.82 15.41 32.70
CA ASP A 141 28.22 15.14 33.03
C ASP A 141 28.32 14.67 34.50
N ILE A 142 28.84 13.46 34.70
CA ILE A 142 28.85 12.79 36.00
C ILE A 142 29.86 13.42 36.96
N ALA A 143 31.01 13.87 36.44
CA ALA A 143 32.13 14.37 37.24
C ALA A 143 31.89 15.79 37.78
N THR A 144 31.27 16.65 36.96
CA THR A 144 30.90 18.03 37.32
C THR A 144 29.49 18.14 37.90
N ALA A 145 28.68 17.08 37.76
CA ALA A 145 27.26 17.03 38.06
C ALA A 145 26.42 18.08 37.30
N ALA A 146 26.85 18.44 36.09
CA ALA A 146 26.15 19.40 35.23
C ALA A 146 25.07 18.70 34.40
N LEU A 147 23.84 19.19 34.48
CA LEU A 147 22.71 18.77 33.64
C LEU A 147 22.34 19.91 32.69
N ASN A 148 22.40 19.66 31.38
CA ASN A 148 22.10 20.66 30.34
C ASN A 148 21.18 20.08 29.27
N ARG A 149 20.20 20.86 28.78
CA ARG A 149 19.54 20.58 27.50
C ARG A 149 20.61 20.76 26.42
N VAL A 150 20.74 19.83 25.47
CA VAL A 150 21.81 19.91 24.46
C VAL A 150 21.56 21.12 23.56
N MET A 151 20.36 21.21 22.98
CA MET A 151 19.91 22.40 22.25
C MET A 151 19.61 23.55 23.22
N GLN A 152 20.47 24.58 23.22
CA GLN A 152 20.37 25.69 24.18
C GLN A 152 19.16 26.59 23.92
N SER A 153 18.89 26.92 22.66
CA SER A 153 17.82 27.87 22.28
C SER A 153 16.44 27.22 22.36
N ASP A 154 15.51 27.83 23.10
CA ASP A 154 14.11 27.37 23.18
C ASP A 154 13.46 27.23 21.79
N ILE A 155 13.73 28.17 20.88
CA ILE A 155 13.21 28.12 19.51
C ILE A 155 13.73 26.90 18.75
N GLN A 156 14.97 26.46 18.98
CA GLN A 156 15.49 25.24 18.36
C GLN A 156 15.02 23.99 19.07
N ALA A 157 14.98 24.01 20.41
CA ALA A 157 14.48 22.93 21.26
C ALA A 157 13.04 22.54 20.88
N GLU A 158 12.09 23.46 20.96
CA GLU A 158 10.66 23.14 20.79
C GLU A 158 10.20 22.99 19.31
N ASN A 159 11.13 22.93 18.34
CA ASN A 159 10.83 22.73 16.91
C ASN A 159 10.46 21.27 16.52
N GLY A 160 10.43 20.34 17.47
CA GLY A 160 10.08 18.94 17.26
C GLY A 160 10.09 18.13 18.55
N GLN A 161 9.65 16.88 18.47
CA GLN A 161 9.74 15.89 19.54
C GLN A 161 11.02 15.07 19.29
N ASP A 162 11.99 15.14 20.20
CA ASP A 162 13.29 14.44 20.07
C ASP A 162 13.44 13.36 21.14
N VAL A 163 13.64 12.12 20.69
CA VAL A 163 13.68 10.91 21.53
C VAL A 163 14.81 9.97 21.09
N ALA A 164 15.08 8.93 21.87
CA ALA A 164 16.10 7.91 21.59
C ALA A 164 17.49 8.43 21.16
N PRO A 165 18.16 9.29 21.96
CA PRO A 165 19.51 9.75 21.65
C PRO A 165 20.58 8.70 21.94
N HIS A 166 21.56 8.57 21.05
CA HIS A 166 22.76 7.76 21.23
C HIS A 166 24.01 8.52 20.75
N TYR A 167 25.14 8.32 21.42
CA TYR A 167 26.42 8.92 21.01
C TYR A 167 26.98 8.23 19.76
N LEU A 168 27.43 9.00 18.77
CA LEU A 168 28.25 8.52 17.66
C LEU A 168 29.73 8.48 18.05
N ALA A 169 30.51 7.61 17.41
CA ALA A 169 31.92 7.40 17.74
C ALA A 169 32.83 8.62 17.47
N ASP A 170 32.38 9.57 16.65
CA ASP A 170 33.05 10.85 16.38
C ASP A 170 32.67 11.98 17.35
N GLY A 171 31.75 11.72 18.29
CA GLY A 171 31.28 12.68 19.28
C GLY A 171 29.98 13.41 18.91
N ARG A 172 29.41 13.18 17.71
CA ARG A 172 28.05 13.61 17.39
C ARG A 172 27.00 12.82 18.19
N ILE A 173 25.75 13.25 18.15
CA ILE A 173 24.60 12.53 18.71
C ILE A 173 23.63 12.19 17.58
N ILE A 174 23.18 10.93 17.51
CA ILE A 174 22.08 10.47 16.65
C ILE A 174 20.82 10.28 17.48
N PHE A 175 19.64 10.61 16.95
CA PHE A 175 18.37 10.58 17.67
C PHE A 175 17.16 10.48 16.71
N SER A 176 16.01 10.01 17.21
CA SER A 176 14.75 9.98 16.47
C SER A 176 13.98 11.29 16.68
N SER A 177 13.42 11.86 15.60
CA SER A 177 12.74 13.17 15.69
C SER A 177 11.69 13.45 14.63
N THR A 178 10.67 14.22 15.01
CA THR A 178 9.61 14.75 14.12
C THR A 178 10.02 16.03 13.38
N ARG A 179 11.25 16.53 13.57
CA ARG A 179 11.75 17.78 12.96
C ARG A 179 11.64 17.80 11.43
N GLN A 180 11.96 16.67 10.78
CA GLN A 180 11.86 16.45 9.32
C GLN A 180 12.42 17.61 8.48
N ARG A 181 13.55 18.20 8.92
CA ARG A 181 14.04 19.49 8.41
C ARG A 181 14.41 19.45 6.92
N THR A 182 14.93 18.32 6.45
CA THR A 182 15.32 18.15 5.04
C THR A 182 14.10 17.84 4.18
N SER A 183 13.17 17.00 4.64
CA SER A 183 11.88 16.78 3.96
C SER A 183 11.12 18.10 3.75
N LYS A 184 11.06 18.96 4.77
CA LYS A 184 10.47 20.31 4.68
C LYS A 184 11.16 21.21 3.65
N ALA A 185 12.48 21.14 3.53
CA ALA A 185 13.21 21.92 2.52
C ALA A 185 12.88 21.43 1.10
N ILE A 186 12.82 20.11 0.90
CA ILE A 186 12.48 19.48 -0.38
C ILE A 186 11.04 19.82 -0.81
N LEU A 187 10.10 19.96 0.13
CA LEU A 187 8.75 20.45 -0.20
C LEU A 187 8.77 21.84 -0.85
N LEU A 188 9.65 22.77 -0.41
CA LEU A 188 9.79 24.08 -1.07
C LEU A 188 10.41 23.97 -2.47
N ASP A 189 11.42 23.12 -2.65
CA ASP A 189 12.02 22.85 -3.96
C ASP A 189 10.98 22.24 -4.92
N GLU A 190 10.04 21.43 -4.40
CA GLU A 190 8.86 20.90 -5.11
C GLU A 190 7.67 21.89 -5.20
N SER A 191 7.85 23.17 -4.86
CA SER A 191 6.80 24.21 -4.86
C SER A 191 5.57 23.95 -3.97
N LYS A 192 5.72 23.12 -2.93
CA LYS A 192 4.70 22.77 -1.93
C LYS A 192 4.95 23.50 -0.59
N PRO A 193 3.91 23.79 0.21
CA PRO A 193 4.07 24.32 1.57
C PRO A 193 4.91 23.40 2.48
N GLN A 194 5.59 23.97 3.48
CA GLN A 194 6.32 23.18 4.48
C GLN A 194 5.39 22.69 5.59
N PHE A 195 5.46 21.41 5.94
CA PHE A 195 4.71 20.81 7.04
C PHE A 195 5.50 19.64 7.67
N ILE A 196 5.03 19.15 8.82
CA ILE A 196 5.49 17.89 9.39
C ILE A 196 4.59 16.79 8.80
N ALA A 197 5.19 15.80 8.16
CA ALA A 197 4.49 14.63 7.66
C ALA A 197 3.99 13.77 8.82
N LEU A 198 2.74 13.32 8.73
CA LEU A 198 2.22 12.23 9.56
C LEU A 198 2.76 10.88 9.09
N ASP A 199 2.65 9.87 9.95
CA ASP A 199 2.81 8.45 9.62
C ASP A 199 1.83 7.98 8.53
N GLU A 200 2.03 6.78 7.99
CA GLU A 200 1.19 6.25 6.89
C GLU A 200 -0.25 5.91 7.32
N ASP A 201 -0.50 5.69 8.61
CA ASP A 201 -1.87 5.59 9.16
C ASP A 201 -2.55 6.97 9.25
N ARG A 202 -1.74 8.05 9.30
CA ARG A 202 -2.07 9.46 9.53
C ARG A 202 -2.55 9.73 10.97
N ASN A 203 -1.94 9.06 11.94
CA ASN A 203 -2.26 9.20 13.36
C ASN A 203 -1.36 10.19 14.08
N THR A 204 -0.05 10.15 13.83
CA THR A 204 0.97 10.94 14.53
C THR A 204 2.03 11.48 13.56
N PRO A 205 2.78 12.53 13.92
CA PRO A 205 3.98 12.93 13.20
C PRO A 205 5.01 11.80 13.04
N ALA A 206 5.47 11.54 11.82
CA ALA A 206 6.52 10.56 11.55
C ALA A 206 7.84 10.94 12.26
N PHE A 207 8.46 9.96 12.92
CA PHE A 207 9.73 10.10 13.65
C PHE A 207 10.82 9.50 12.79
N VAL A 208 11.83 10.28 12.41
CA VAL A 208 12.93 9.80 11.56
C VAL A 208 14.27 10.20 12.15
N LEU A 209 15.35 9.53 11.75
CA LEU A 209 16.66 9.70 12.37
C LEU A 209 17.32 11.00 11.93
N HIS A 210 17.93 11.67 12.90
CA HIS A 210 18.69 12.90 12.75
C HIS A 210 20.03 12.78 13.49
N THR A 211 21.05 13.48 13.01
CA THR A 211 22.32 13.68 13.71
C THR A 211 22.51 15.15 14.07
N MET A 212 23.25 15.43 15.14
CA MET A 212 23.66 16.78 15.55
C MET A 212 25.07 16.75 16.15
N GLU A 213 25.72 17.91 16.17
CA GLU A 213 26.97 18.10 16.90
C GLU A 213 26.74 18.07 18.42
N ALA A 214 27.80 17.83 19.20
CA ALA A 214 27.73 17.71 20.66
C ALA A 214 27.19 18.97 21.39
N ASP A 215 27.13 20.12 20.71
CA ASP A 215 26.60 21.39 21.23
C ASP A 215 25.14 21.67 20.79
N GLY A 216 24.51 20.73 20.08
CA GLY A 216 23.14 20.84 19.56
C GLY A 216 22.99 21.62 18.26
N ASN A 217 24.09 22.01 17.61
CA ASN A 217 24.06 22.66 16.30
C ASN A 217 24.11 21.64 15.13
N GLU A 218 24.00 22.16 13.90
CA GLU A 218 24.11 21.39 12.65
C GLU A 218 23.22 20.13 12.57
N ILE A 219 21.98 20.23 13.07
CA ILE A 219 20.99 19.15 13.00
C ILE A 219 20.71 18.78 11.53
N LYS A 220 21.04 17.55 11.15
CA LYS A 220 20.87 16.94 9.82
C LYS A 220 19.94 15.73 9.90
N GLN A 221 18.95 15.67 9.02
CA GLN A 221 18.13 14.47 8.84
C GLN A 221 18.92 13.41 8.04
N VAL A 222 18.89 12.15 8.49
CA VAL A 222 19.61 11.02 7.88
C VAL A 222 18.69 9.90 7.35
N THR A 223 17.45 9.78 7.86
CA THR A 223 16.43 8.89 7.26
C THR A 223 15.14 9.60 6.86
N PHE A 224 14.40 8.96 5.95
CA PHE A 224 13.28 9.54 5.18
C PHE A 224 12.08 8.60 5.04
N ASN A 225 11.93 7.63 5.96
CA ASN A 225 10.74 6.79 6.05
C ASN A 225 9.45 7.63 6.11
N GLN A 226 8.32 7.09 5.69
CA GLN A 226 7.00 7.71 5.86
C GLN A 226 6.29 7.28 7.16
N SER A 227 6.86 6.32 7.88
CA SER A 227 6.43 5.92 9.22
C SER A 227 7.58 6.18 10.22
N HIS A 228 7.82 5.33 11.24
CA HIS A 228 8.84 5.61 12.26
C HIS A 228 10.17 4.88 12.05
N ASP A 229 11.28 5.57 12.30
CA ASP A 229 12.62 5.02 12.54
C ASP A 229 13.06 5.39 13.98
N LEU A 230 13.23 4.38 14.83
CA LEU A 230 13.30 4.46 16.30
C LEU A 230 14.54 3.75 16.87
N ASP A 231 14.89 4.06 18.12
CA ASP A 231 15.93 3.38 18.90
C ASP A 231 17.29 3.18 18.18
N PRO A 232 17.95 4.24 17.67
CA PRO A 232 19.26 4.10 17.03
C PRO A 232 20.36 3.74 18.04
N VAL A 233 21.13 2.69 17.75
CA VAL A 233 22.26 2.21 18.56
C VAL A 233 23.48 1.97 17.67
N VAL A 234 24.66 2.35 18.16
CA VAL A 234 25.92 2.21 17.41
C VAL A 234 26.62 0.90 17.78
N LEU A 235 26.89 0.07 16.78
CA LEU A 235 27.70 -1.15 16.88
C LEU A 235 29.20 -0.81 16.91
N ASP A 236 30.05 -1.72 17.37
CA ASP A 236 31.51 -1.64 17.33
C ASP A 236 32.06 -1.48 15.89
N SER A 237 31.29 -1.93 14.87
CA SER A 237 31.58 -1.69 13.44
C SER A 237 31.47 -0.22 13.02
N GLY A 238 30.84 0.62 13.83
CA GLY A 238 30.51 2.01 13.51
C GLY A 238 29.19 2.20 12.77
N GLU A 239 28.54 1.10 12.33
CA GLU A 239 27.19 1.12 11.77
C GLU A 239 26.16 1.43 12.88
N VAL A 240 25.06 2.06 12.48
CA VAL A 240 23.87 2.29 13.31
C VAL A 240 22.86 1.20 13.01
N VAL A 241 22.39 0.50 14.04
CA VAL A 241 21.20 -0.36 14.01
C VAL A 241 20.03 0.40 14.61
N PHE A 242 18.84 0.24 14.05
CA PHE A 242 17.63 0.91 14.52
C PHE A 242 16.37 0.10 14.20
N SER A 243 15.27 0.42 14.88
CA SER A 243 13.97 -0.23 14.72
C SER A 243 13.13 0.58 13.73
N ARG A 244 12.75 0.00 12.59
CA ARG A 244 11.99 0.68 11.53
C ARG A 244 10.60 0.09 11.41
N TRP A 245 9.57 0.92 11.52
CA TRP A 245 8.20 0.56 11.17
C TRP A 245 8.01 0.70 9.65
N ASP A 246 7.89 -0.44 8.97
CA ASP A 246 7.49 -0.50 7.57
C ASP A 246 5.95 -0.67 7.52
N ASN A 247 5.26 0.41 7.11
CA ASN A 247 3.79 0.50 7.10
C ASN A 247 3.22 0.82 5.70
N SER A 248 4.01 0.54 4.64
CA SER A 248 3.61 0.84 3.26
C SER A 248 2.60 -0.19 2.74
N GLY A 249 1.41 0.27 2.37
CA GLY A 249 0.37 -0.56 1.76
C GLY A 249 -0.27 -1.53 2.78
N PRO A 250 -0.14 -2.86 2.61
CA PRO A 250 -0.69 -3.84 3.57
C PRO A 250 0.27 -4.17 4.73
N ASN A 251 1.51 -3.67 4.71
CA ASN A 251 2.52 -3.97 5.70
C ASN A 251 2.25 -3.19 7.00
N SER A 252 2.59 -3.77 8.16
CA SER A 252 2.65 -3.03 9.43
C SER A 252 3.51 -3.81 10.45
N ALA A 253 4.82 -3.60 10.39
CA ALA A 253 5.77 -4.35 11.23
C ALA A 253 7.05 -3.55 11.52
N VAL A 254 7.68 -3.79 12.68
CA VAL A 254 8.90 -3.11 13.13
C VAL A 254 10.10 -4.04 13.02
N HIS A 255 10.85 -3.88 11.94
CA HIS A 255 12.05 -4.66 11.63
C HIS A 255 13.31 -3.99 12.18
N LEU A 256 14.42 -4.73 12.24
CA LEU A 256 15.73 -4.13 12.46
C LEU A 256 16.36 -3.77 11.12
N TYR A 257 16.78 -2.51 10.98
CA TYR A 257 17.56 -2.00 9.85
C TYR A 257 18.94 -1.55 10.32
N LYS A 258 19.88 -1.45 9.38
CA LYS A 258 21.20 -0.87 9.62
C LYS A 258 21.62 0.13 8.55
N MET A 259 22.50 1.07 8.91
CA MET A 259 23.06 2.08 8.01
C MET A 259 24.38 2.64 8.55
N ASN A 260 25.10 3.42 7.73
CA ASN A 260 26.18 4.28 8.21
C ASN A 260 25.62 5.51 8.98
N PRO A 261 26.39 6.16 9.87
CA PRO A 261 25.91 7.30 10.67
C PRO A 261 25.37 8.51 9.88
N ASP A 262 25.73 8.64 8.60
CA ASP A 262 25.29 9.72 7.71
C ASP A 262 23.98 9.42 6.96
N GLY A 263 23.44 8.20 7.09
CA GLY A 263 22.25 7.69 6.40
C GLY A 263 22.51 6.88 5.13
N THR A 264 23.78 6.69 4.74
CA THR A 264 24.15 5.83 3.58
C THR A 264 24.17 4.34 3.95
N ASN A 265 24.20 3.48 2.93
CA ASN A 265 24.26 2.02 3.04
C ASN A 265 23.12 1.45 3.90
N LEU A 266 21.91 1.99 3.73
CA LEU A 266 20.71 1.53 4.43
C LEU A 266 20.29 0.14 3.92
N GLN A 267 20.20 -0.82 4.83
CA GLN A 267 19.84 -2.21 4.54
C GLN A 267 18.92 -2.79 5.62
N LEU A 268 18.10 -3.77 5.24
CA LEU A 268 17.45 -4.65 6.22
C LEU A 268 18.54 -5.40 6.99
N LEU A 269 18.46 -5.40 8.32
CA LEU A 269 19.33 -6.24 9.17
C LEU A 269 18.63 -7.56 9.49
N TYR A 270 17.41 -7.48 10.03
CA TYR A 270 16.66 -8.66 10.47
C TYR A 270 15.15 -8.42 10.60
N GLY A 271 14.35 -9.42 10.27
CA GLY A 271 13.06 -9.67 10.93
C GLY A 271 11.81 -9.65 10.06
N THR A 272 11.89 -9.30 8.78
CA THR A 272 10.72 -9.12 7.90
C THR A 272 9.73 -10.28 7.87
N ASN A 273 10.21 -11.52 7.94
CA ASN A 273 9.40 -12.75 8.00
C ASN A 273 9.43 -13.44 9.39
N SER A 274 9.90 -12.73 10.43
CA SER A 274 10.11 -13.27 11.79
C SER A 274 9.07 -12.79 12.83
N HIS A 275 8.05 -12.04 12.40
CA HIS A 275 7.04 -11.44 13.30
C HIS A 275 6.06 -12.44 13.91
N GLU A 276 5.84 -13.60 13.29
CA GLU A 276 4.91 -14.65 13.77
C GLU A 276 5.60 -15.68 14.68
N THR A 277 6.68 -15.27 15.36
CA THR A 277 7.44 -16.10 16.31
C THR A 277 6.93 -16.01 17.76
N GLY A 278 5.91 -15.20 18.02
CA GLY A 278 5.39 -14.97 19.36
C GLY A 278 4.57 -16.12 19.96
N THR A 279 4.37 -16.07 21.27
CA THR A 279 3.61 -17.05 22.03
C THR A 279 2.18 -17.17 21.51
N ASN A 280 1.68 -18.40 21.35
CA ASN A 280 0.33 -18.71 20.86
C ASN A 280 -0.03 -18.10 19.48
N GLY A 281 0.97 -17.74 18.66
CA GLY A 281 0.75 -17.08 17.37
C GLY A 281 0.42 -15.60 17.50
N ALA A 282 0.92 -14.93 18.54
CA ALA A 282 0.88 -13.48 18.64
C ALA A 282 1.99 -12.84 17.79
N THR A 283 1.63 -11.85 16.97
CA THR A 283 2.59 -11.02 16.24
C THR A 283 3.45 -10.20 17.21
N VAL A 284 4.77 -10.31 17.07
CA VAL A 284 5.78 -9.60 17.87
C VAL A 284 6.56 -8.60 17.04
N GLN A 285 7.26 -7.66 17.69
CA GLN A 285 7.99 -6.55 17.09
C GLN A 285 9.39 -6.46 17.69
N PHE A 286 10.38 -6.06 16.88
CA PHE A 286 11.78 -5.95 17.30
C PHE A 286 12.09 -4.51 17.70
N THR A 287 12.48 -4.30 18.97
CA THR A 287 12.74 -2.95 19.53
C THR A 287 14.01 -2.94 20.38
N GLN A 288 14.56 -1.75 20.68
CA GLN A 288 15.74 -1.59 21.54
C GLN A 288 16.90 -2.55 21.19
N ALA A 289 17.29 -2.61 19.92
CA ALA A 289 18.34 -3.51 19.46
C ALA A 289 19.75 -3.02 19.86
N ARG A 290 20.58 -3.89 20.45
CA ARG A 290 21.90 -3.54 20.99
C ARG A 290 22.91 -4.66 20.78
N GLU A 291 24.17 -4.32 20.57
CA GLU A 291 25.25 -5.30 20.45
C GLU A 291 25.65 -5.87 21.80
N PHE A 292 25.98 -7.17 21.81
CA PHE A 292 26.55 -7.88 22.94
C PHE A 292 28.07 -8.07 22.74
N PRO A 293 28.91 -8.13 23.80
CA PRO A 293 30.38 -8.22 23.69
C PRO A 293 30.99 -9.40 22.91
N ASP A 294 30.18 -10.34 22.40
CA ASP A 294 30.61 -11.40 21.49
C ASP A 294 30.19 -11.17 20.02
N GLY A 295 29.71 -9.96 19.69
CA GLY A 295 29.30 -9.53 18.34
C GLY A 295 27.85 -9.87 17.99
N GLY A 296 27.12 -10.59 18.85
CA GLY A 296 25.71 -10.89 18.60
C GLY A 296 24.80 -9.70 18.88
N VAL A 297 23.78 -9.48 18.04
CA VAL A 297 22.74 -8.48 18.28
C VAL A 297 21.67 -9.07 19.21
N MET A 298 21.23 -8.28 20.19
CA MET A 298 20.10 -8.59 21.05
C MET A 298 18.99 -7.56 20.84
N ALA A 299 17.74 -7.95 21.07
CA ALA A 299 16.58 -7.06 20.94
C ALA A 299 15.49 -7.41 21.97
N LEU A 300 14.63 -6.43 22.26
CA LEU A 300 13.41 -6.61 23.05
C LEU A 300 12.26 -6.98 22.10
N LEU A 301 11.72 -8.19 22.29
CA LEU A 301 10.65 -8.78 21.49
C LEU A 301 9.31 -8.64 22.21
N LYS A 302 8.39 -7.82 21.67
CA LYS A 302 7.10 -7.48 22.31
C LYS A 302 6.01 -7.16 21.27
N PRO A 303 4.70 -7.24 21.60
CA PRO A 303 3.64 -6.77 20.72
C PRO A 303 3.68 -5.24 20.53
N PHE A 304 2.93 -4.72 19.56
CA PHE A 304 2.78 -3.27 19.36
C PHE A 304 2.25 -2.55 20.62
N THR A 305 1.24 -3.15 21.26
CA THR A 305 0.53 -2.57 22.41
C THR A 305 0.47 -3.51 23.60
N GLY A 306 0.40 -2.93 24.80
CA GLY A 306 0.17 -3.64 26.05
C GLY A 306 1.43 -4.28 26.65
N ALA A 307 1.24 -5.46 27.26
CA ALA A 307 2.27 -6.22 27.96
C ALA A 307 3.05 -5.43 29.05
N PHE A 308 2.45 -4.38 29.62
CA PHE A 308 3.04 -3.48 30.62
C PHE A 308 4.43 -2.97 30.23
N GLN A 309 4.56 -2.47 28.99
CA GLN A 309 5.81 -1.99 28.37
C GLN A 309 6.94 -3.04 28.33
N GLY A 310 6.61 -4.33 28.47
CA GLY A 310 7.59 -5.41 28.57
C GLY A 310 7.43 -6.50 27.51
N GLY A 311 8.49 -7.27 27.33
CA GLY A 311 8.60 -8.37 26.38
C GLY A 311 9.67 -9.38 26.81
N ASP A 312 10.09 -10.19 25.85
CA ASP A 312 11.23 -11.10 25.98
C ASP A 312 12.53 -10.42 25.50
N ILE A 313 13.67 -10.83 26.03
CA ILE A 313 14.97 -10.45 25.47
C ILE A 313 15.47 -11.61 24.63
N ILE A 314 15.65 -11.37 23.33
CA ILE A 314 16.19 -12.34 22.40
C ILE A 314 17.61 -11.96 21.98
N LYS A 315 18.40 -12.98 21.65
CA LYS A 315 19.65 -12.84 20.91
C LYS A 315 19.45 -13.36 19.48
N ILE A 316 20.03 -12.67 18.51
CA ILE A 316 19.81 -12.87 17.08
C ILE A 316 21.17 -13.05 16.38
N ASP A 317 21.31 -14.12 15.59
CA ASP A 317 22.46 -14.36 14.69
C ASP A 317 22.30 -13.56 13.39
N THR A 318 22.50 -12.25 13.46
CA THR A 318 22.40 -11.35 12.30
C THR A 318 23.60 -11.44 11.34
N GLU A 319 24.69 -12.12 11.73
CA GLU A 319 25.81 -12.40 10.82
C GLU A 319 25.37 -13.43 9.78
N ASN A 320 24.77 -14.54 10.23
CA ASN A 320 24.44 -15.65 9.35
C ASN A 320 23.01 -15.62 8.79
N TYR A 321 22.10 -14.81 9.36
CA TYR A 321 20.68 -14.76 9.00
C TYR A 321 20.13 -13.34 8.81
N VAL A 322 18.97 -13.26 8.15
CA VAL A 322 18.10 -12.08 8.04
C VAL A 322 16.70 -12.33 8.60
N ASP A 323 16.32 -13.59 8.81
CA ASP A 323 15.11 -14.00 9.53
C ASP A 323 15.37 -15.29 10.29
N ASP A 324 14.45 -15.66 11.17
CA ASP A 324 14.59 -16.81 12.07
C ASP A 324 14.92 -18.12 11.34
N THR A 325 14.49 -18.26 10.08
CA THR A 325 14.80 -19.43 9.24
C THR A 325 15.53 -19.09 7.93
N GLN A 326 15.77 -17.81 7.59
CA GLN A 326 16.46 -17.41 6.36
C GLN A 326 17.92 -17.03 6.62
N THR A 327 18.82 -17.85 6.08
CA THR A 327 20.26 -17.62 6.07
C THR A 327 20.69 -16.62 5.00
N THR A 328 21.87 -16.04 5.17
CA THR A 328 22.66 -15.44 4.08
C THR A 328 23.03 -16.48 3.00
N ALA A 329 23.33 -16.03 1.78
CA ALA A 329 23.58 -16.89 0.62
C ALA A 329 24.69 -17.94 0.85
N ILE A 330 25.76 -17.56 1.56
CA ILE A 330 26.89 -18.46 1.84
C ILE A 330 26.52 -19.61 2.79
N ASN A 331 25.48 -19.44 3.60
CA ASN A 331 25.00 -20.40 4.60
C ASN A 331 23.77 -21.19 4.13
N GLN A 332 23.24 -20.90 2.94
CA GLN A 332 22.04 -21.53 2.40
C GLN A 332 22.21 -23.05 2.27
N GLY A 333 21.34 -23.82 2.94
CA GLY A 333 21.42 -25.27 2.99
C GLY A 333 22.54 -25.83 3.90
N ILE A 334 23.29 -24.97 4.60
CA ILE A 334 24.27 -25.34 5.63
C ILE A 334 23.68 -25.18 7.02
N LEU A 335 22.99 -24.05 7.26
CA LEU A 335 22.27 -23.75 8.50
C LEU A 335 20.74 -23.79 8.25
N ALA A 336 19.95 -23.81 9.34
CA ALA A 336 18.50 -24.07 9.26
C ALA A 336 17.64 -23.35 10.33
N GLY A 337 18.23 -22.43 11.11
CA GLY A 337 17.56 -21.77 12.23
C GLY A 337 17.36 -22.65 13.48
N PRO A 338 16.70 -22.13 14.53
CA PRO A 338 16.27 -20.73 14.65
C PRO A 338 17.46 -19.78 14.76
N ALA A 339 17.34 -18.59 14.17
CA ALA A 339 18.34 -17.53 14.24
C ALA A 339 18.19 -16.67 15.50
N GLN A 340 16.98 -16.62 16.07
CA GLN A 340 16.71 -15.95 17.32
C GLN A 340 16.48 -16.95 18.47
N ALA A 341 16.95 -16.59 19.67
CA ALA A 341 16.71 -17.36 20.88
C ALA A 341 16.46 -16.44 22.07
N SER A 342 15.45 -16.76 22.88
CA SER A 342 15.26 -16.14 24.20
C SER A 342 16.50 -16.36 25.07
N VAL A 343 16.97 -15.30 25.72
CA VAL A 343 18.00 -15.38 26.77
C VAL A 343 17.41 -15.25 28.18
N ALA A 344 16.09 -15.19 28.31
CA ALA A 344 15.39 -15.02 29.58
C ALA A 344 15.42 -16.27 30.47
N PHE A 345 15.41 -16.04 31.80
CA PHE A 345 15.36 -17.09 32.81
C PHE A 345 13.94 -17.65 33.00
N GLY A 346 13.44 -18.30 31.95
CA GLY A 346 12.10 -18.90 31.90
C GLY A 346 11.28 -18.39 30.71
N SER A 347 10.13 -19.02 30.46
CA SER A 347 9.28 -18.68 29.33
C SER A 347 8.66 -17.30 29.51
N VAL A 348 8.98 -16.37 28.61
CA VAL A 348 8.30 -15.07 28.51
C VAL A 348 7.18 -15.17 27.49
N ASN A 349 5.97 -14.76 27.88
CA ASN A 349 4.82 -14.73 26.99
C ASN A 349 4.75 -13.38 26.28
N SER A 350 4.73 -13.39 24.95
CA SER A 350 4.58 -12.19 24.12
C SER A 350 3.12 -11.85 23.81
N ASP A 351 2.18 -12.65 24.30
CA ASP A 351 0.74 -12.36 24.26
C ASP A 351 0.28 -11.67 25.58
N ASN A 352 -1.01 -11.36 25.64
CA ASN A 352 -1.65 -10.76 26.81
C ASN A 352 -1.94 -11.77 27.93
N LEU A 353 -1.38 -12.98 27.90
CA LEU A 353 -1.46 -13.92 29.03
C LEU A 353 -0.34 -13.64 30.04
N PRO A 354 -0.56 -13.92 31.34
CA PRO A 354 0.46 -13.72 32.36
C PRO A 354 1.75 -14.49 32.04
N SER A 355 2.87 -13.80 32.02
CA SER A 355 4.16 -14.31 31.55
C SER A 355 4.96 -15.03 32.66
N PRO A 356 5.14 -16.37 32.67
CA PRO A 356 5.72 -17.10 33.79
C PRO A 356 7.16 -16.71 34.16
N GLY A 357 7.98 -16.37 33.16
CA GLY A 357 9.33 -15.84 33.32
C GLY A 357 9.37 -14.36 33.76
N GLY A 358 8.21 -13.72 33.95
CA GLY A 358 8.08 -12.29 34.13
C GLY A 358 8.14 -11.53 32.81
N ARG A 359 8.29 -10.20 32.87
CA ARG A 359 8.44 -9.34 31.69
C ARG A 359 9.69 -8.48 31.83
N PHE A 360 10.45 -8.35 30.75
CA PHE A 360 11.65 -7.53 30.65
C PHE A 360 11.31 -6.24 29.91
N ASN A 361 11.86 -5.11 30.30
CA ASN A 361 11.53 -3.82 29.68
C ASN A 361 12.75 -3.11 29.07
N SER A 362 13.96 -3.38 29.55
CA SER A 362 15.23 -2.89 28.97
C SER A 362 16.38 -3.81 29.38
N PHE A 363 17.48 -3.79 28.61
CA PHE A 363 18.71 -4.52 28.91
C PHE A 363 19.98 -3.74 28.53
N TYR A 364 21.04 -3.88 29.34
CA TYR A 364 22.31 -3.21 29.12
C TYR A 364 23.49 -4.12 29.41
N PRO A 365 24.24 -4.58 28.38
CA PRO A 365 25.32 -5.55 28.57
C PRO A 365 26.57 -4.93 29.20
N PHE A 366 27.31 -5.74 29.96
CA PHE A 366 28.63 -5.41 30.49
C PHE A 366 29.74 -5.90 29.57
N TRP A 367 30.65 -4.99 29.21
CA TRP A 367 31.79 -5.21 28.31
C TRP A 367 33.05 -5.68 29.06
N ASP A 368 32.86 -6.55 30.06
CA ASP A 368 33.91 -7.13 30.91
C ASP A 368 34.21 -8.62 30.62
N GLY A 369 33.54 -9.19 29.61
CA GLY A 369 33.69 -10.59 29.20
C GLY A 369 32.99 -11.61 30.12
N THR A 370 32.01 -11.19 30.93
CA THR A 370 31.35 -12.06 31.93
C THR A 370 29.94 -12.54 31.57
N ASN A 371 29.45 -12.24 30.36
CA ASN A 371 28.10 -12.56 29.90
C ASN A 371 26.99 -12.07 30.87
N ARG A 372 27.12 -10.81 31.31
CA ARG A 372 26.19 -10.14 32.23
C ARG A 372 25.54 -8.91 31.62
N ALA A 373 24.37 -8.57 32.13
CA ALA A 373 23.68 -7.32 31.80
C ALA A 373 23.00 -6.72 33.04
N LEU A 374 22.75 -5.41 33.03
CA LEU A 374 21.61 -4.86 33.77
C LEU A 374 20.34 -5.19 33.00
N ILE A 375 19.26 -5.49 33.72
CA ILE A 375 17.92 -5.63 33.15
C ILE A 375 16.91 -4.86 34.02
N THR A 376 15.86 -4.34 33.40
CA THR A 376 14.62 -3.99 34.11
C THR A 376 13.62 -5.11 33.93
N TRP A 377 13.22 -5.73 35.05
CA TRP A 377 12.40 -6.95 35.04
C TRP A 377 11.31 -6.90 36.11
N SER A 378 10.11 -7.33 35.74
CA SER A 378 8.97 -7.55 36.63
C SER A 378 8.70 -9.04 36.76
N GLN A 379 8.72 -9.55 38.00
CA GLN A 379 8.35 -10.94 38.28
C GLN A 379 6.88 -11.24 37.92
N CYS A 380 6.58 -12.49 37.55
CA CYS A 380 5.21 -12.92 37.31
C CYS A 380 4.36 -12.88 38.58
N ARG A 381 3.27 -12.10 38.54
CA ARG A 381 2.31 -11.91 39.65
C ARG A 381 0.89 -11.81 39.11
N LEU A 382 -0.06 -12.38 39.85
CA LEU A 382 -1.48 -12.43 39.50
C LEU A 382 -2.32 -11.73 40.56
N LEU A 383 -3.46 -11.19 40.17
CA LEU A 383 -4.54 -10.81 41.07
C LEU A 383 -5.57 -11.94 41.17
N GLU A 384 -5.76 -12.47 42.37
CA GLU A 384 -6.84 -13.40 42.69
C GLU A 384 -7.63 -12.84 43.90
N ASN A 385 -8.93 -12.58 43.74
CA ASN A 385 -9.78 -12.00 44.79
C ASN A 385 -9.22 -10.70 45.42
N ASN A 386 -8.62 -9.82 44.61
CA ASN A 386 -7.89 -8.60 45.03
C ASN A 386 -6.64 -8.85 45.91
N LEU A 387 -6.13 -10.08 45.97
CA LEU A 387 -4.80 -10.37 46.54
C LEU A 387 -3.79 -10.60 45.43
N ILE A 388 -2.60 -9.99 45.58
CA ILE A 388 -1.46 -10.25 44.71
C ILE A 388 -0.84 -11.58 45.15
N VAL A 389 -0.76 -12.53 44.21
CA VAL A 389 -0.24 -13.89 44.42
C VAL A 389 0.85 -14.19 43.37
N PRO A 390 1.86 -15.01 43.68
CA PRO A 390 2.87 -15.40 42.70
C PRO A 390 2.28 -16.32 41.63
N CYS A 391 2.80 -16.28 40.41
CA CYS A 391 2.41 -17.24 39.38
C CYS A 391 2.84 -18.67 39.76
N THR A 392 1.87 -19.55 39.92
CA THR A 392 2.06 -21.01 40.03
C THR A 392 1.32 -21.68 38.87
N ALA A 393 1.66 -22.92 38.54
CA ALA A 393 0.97 -23.66 37.48
C ALA A 393 -0.55 -23.75 37.73
N ASP A 394 -0.97 -23.95 38.99
CA ASP A 394 -2.38 -23.99 39.37
C ASP A 394 -3.06 -22.63 39.15
N LEU A 395 -2.43 -21.52 39.57
CA LEU A 395 -2.99 -20.18 39.44
C LEU A 395 -3.00 -19.66 38.00
N LEU A 396 -1.98 -19.99 37.20
CA LEU A 396 -1.94 -19.69 35.75
C LEU A 396 -3.04 -20.44 34.98
N SER A 397 -3.56 -21.55 35.53
CA SER A 397 -4.71 -22.28 34.97
C SER A 397 -6.07 -21.78 35.46
N ASN A 398 -6.12 -20.83 36.41
CA ASN A 398 -7.37 -20.28 36.93
C ASN A 398 -7.89 -19.14 36.03
N PRO A 399 -9.03 -19.28 35.35
CA PRO A 399 -9.57 -18.23 34.48
C PRO A 399 -10.06 -16.97 35.22
N ASN A 400 -10.05 -16.97 36.55
CA ASN A 400 -10.37 -15.80 37.38
C ASN A 400 -9.11 -15.06 37.87
N ALA A 401 -7.92 -15.58 37.60
CA ALA A 401 -6.66 -14.92 37.92
C ALA A 401 -6.20 -14.09 36.70
N VAL A 402 -5.96 -12.80 36.90
CA VAL A 402 -5.45 -11.88 35.86
C VAL A 402 -4.05 -11.41 36.23
N GLU A 403 -3.27 -10.93 35.26
CA GLU A 403 -1.95 -10.35 35.56
C GLU A 403 -2.12 -9.14 36.50
N ALA A 404 -1.31 -9.09 37.57
CA ALA A 404 -1.32 -7.95 38.49
C ALA A 404 -0.49 -6.80 37.88
N PRO A 405 -0.76 -5.52 38.23
CA PRO A 405 0.07 -4.39 37.83
C PRO A 405 1.54 -4.69 38.07
N PRO A 406 2.47 -4.30 37.19
CA PRO A 406 3.85 -4.79 37.22
C PRO A 406 4.61 -4.36 38.48
N LEU A 407 5.68 -5.10 38.80
CA LEU A 407 6.58 -4.82 39.92
C LEU A 407 8.02 -4.87 39.41
N TYR A 408 8.38 -3.90 38.57
CA TYR A 408 9.72 -3.77 38.00
C TYR A 408 10.76 -3.40 39.07
N SER A 409 12.00 -3.84 38.85
CA SER A 409 13.22 -3.29 39.49
C SER A 409 14.42 -3.50 38.56
N VAL A 410 15.56 -2.93 38.92
CA VAL A 410 16.84 -3.17 38.24
C VAL A 410 17.54 -4.38 38.86
N TYR A 411 17.93 -5.34 38.01
CA TYR A 411 18.67 -6.54 38.39
C TYR A 411 19.99 -6.61 37.62
N LEU A 412 21.03 -7.12 38.29
CA LEU A 412 22.16 -7.73 37.60
C LEU A 412 21.74 -9.12 37.14
N TYR A 413 21.86 -9.38 35.85
CA TYR A 413 21.58 -10.67 35.24
C TYR A 413 22.85 -11.33 34.73
N ASP A 414 23.02 -12.61 35.06
CA ASP A 414 24.11 -13.48 34.64
C ASP A 414 23.54 -14.56 33.72
N MET A 415 23.78 -14.40 32.41
CA MET A 415 23.12 -15.22 31.38
C MET A 415 23.69 -16.64 31.35
N ASP A 416 24.97 -16.83 31.68
CA ASP A 416 25.61 -18.14 31.80
C ASP A 416 25.00 -18.97 32.94
N LYS A 417 24.73 -18.34 34.09
CA LYS A 417 24.14 -19.01 35.26
C LYS A 417 22.62 -19.01 35.26
N GLN A 418 21.99 -18.20 34.40
CA GLN A 418 20.55 -17.92 34.43
C GLN A 418 20.10 -17.43 35.81
N THR A 419 20.88 -16.51 36.40
CA THR A 419 20.61 -15.96 37.75
C THR A 419 20.52 -14.44 37.75
N GLN A 420 19.50 -13.94 38.42
CA GLN A 420 19.21 -12.53 38.61
C GLN A 420 19.44 -12.11 40.07
N GLN A 421 20.17 -11.02 40.28
CA GLN A 421 20.43 -10.42 41.58
C GLN A 421 19.87 -8.98 41.62
N PRO A 422 18.91 -8.65 42.49
CA PRO A 422 18.36 -7.31 42.57
C PRO A 422 19.43 -6.30 43.00
N ILE A 423 19.57 -5.21 42.25
CA ILE A 423 20.39 -4.06 42.69
C ILE A 423 19.70 -3.33 43.84
N PHE A 424 18.37 -3.27 43.82
CA PHE A 424 17.54 -2.78 44.92
C PHE A 424 16.18 -3.50 44.94
N ILE A 425 15.50 -3.40 46.08
CA ILE A 425 14.19 -4.03 46.29
C ILE A 425 13.14 -3.27 45.46
N PRO A 426 12.28 -3.96 44.67
CA PRO A 426 11.17 -3.32 43.97
C PRO A 426 10.21 -2.61 44.93
N GLN A 427 9.46 -1.63 44.40
CA GLN A 427 8.49 -0.85 45.16
C GLN A 427 7.13 -0.87 44.44
N GLU A 428 6.05 -1.16 45.16
CA GLU A 428 4.70 -1.15 44.60
C GLU A 428 4.32 0.23 44.04
N GLY A 429 3.66 0.25 42.88
CA GLY A 429 3.24 1.47 42.20
C GLY A 429 4.37 2.24 41.48
N LEU A 430 5.59 1.68 41.41
CA LEU A 430 6.71 2.26 40.68
C LEU A 430 7.23 1.30 39.59
N LEU A 431 7.46 1.85 38.39
CA LEU A 431 8.09 1.19 37.25
C LEU A 431 9.51 1.73 37.09
N TYR A 432 10.45 0.83 36.77
CA TYR A 432 11.85 1.17 36.50
C TYR A 432 12.17 0.74 35.06
N ARG A 433 12.65 1.68 34.23
CA ARG A 433 12.99 1.47 32.80
C ARG A 433 14.36 2.06 32.46
N ASP A 434 14.83 1.77 31.25
CA ASP A 434 16.02 2.38 30.61
C ASP A 434 17.26 2.35 31.52
N ALA A 435 17.57 1.17 32.07
CA ALA A 435 18.66 1.00 33.01
C ALA A 435 20.01 0.85 32.28
N VAL A 436 20.95 1.75 32.53
CA VAL A 436 22.28 1.77 31.88
C VAL A 436 23.42 1.73 32.89
N ALA A 437 24.56 1.17 32.46
CA ALA A 437 25.81 1.17 33.23
C ALA A 437 26.81 2.17 32.63
N THR A 438 27.44 2.99 33.47
CA THR A 438 28.50 3.93 33.06
C THR A 438 29.87 3.25 33.06
N GLN A 439 29.91 2.03 32.52
CA GLN A 439 31.14 1.27 32.33
C GLN A 439 31.86 1.82 31.08
N PRO A 440 33.14 2.23 31.19
CA PRO A 440 33.93 2.57 30.01
C PRO A 440 34.07 1.34 29.10
N ARG A 441 33.67 1.46 27.84
CA ARG A 441 33.83 0.46 26.79
C ARG A 441 34.76 0.96 25.69
N GLN A 442 35.05 0.10 24.71
CA GLN A 442 35.80 0.50 23.52
C GLN A 442 35.00 1.55 22.73
N LEU A 443 35.69 2.53 22.14
CA LEU A 443 35.08 3.43 21.16
C LEU A 443 34.90 2.65 19.85
N PRO A 444 33.70 2.63 19.24
CA PRO A 444 33.47 1.99 17.96
C PRO A 444 34.33 2.57 16.83
N THR A 445 34.33 1.86 15.71
CA THR A 445 34.95 2.35 14.48
C THR A 445 34.28 3.66 14.04
N ILE A 446 35.08 4.68 13.70
CA ILE A 446 34.54 5.94 13.18
C ILE A 446 34.34 5.80 11.68
N ILE A 447 33.07 5.86 11.25
CA ILE A 447 32.67 6.00 9.84
C ILE A 447 32.37 7.48 9.58
N SER A 448 33.19 8.14 8.76
CA SER A 448 32.95 9.54 8.36
C SER A 448 32.00 9.64 7.18
N ASP A 449 31.18 10.70 7.15
CA ASP A 449 30.19 10.98 6.10
C ASP A 449 30.81 10.82 4.70
N GLY A 450 30.20 9.99 3.84
CA GLY A 450 30.67 9.71 2.47
C GLY A 450 32.06 9.03 2.36
N GLN A 451 32.60 8.45 3.44
CA GLN A 451 33.92 7.79 3.46
C GLN A 451 33.86 6.35 4.04
N ALA A 452 32.68 5.75 4.13
CA ALA A 452 32.54 4.33 4.42
C ALA A 452 33.26 3.47 3.35
N LEU A 453 33.76 2.29 3.73
CA LEU A 453 34.44 1.39 2.81
C LEU A 453 33.45 0.87 1.74
N PRO A 454 33.72 1.06 0.44
CA PRO A 454 32.88 0.51 -0.62
C PRO A 454 32.75 -1.01 -0.51
N ASN A 455 31.55 -1.51 -0.80
CA ASN A 455 31.19 -2.92 -0.78
C ASN A 455 30.29 -3.25 -1.98
N ALA A 456 29.85 -4.49 -2.13
CA ALA A 456 29.07 -4.91 -3.30
C ALA A 456 27.72 -4.18 -3.48
N SER A 457 27.17 -3.61 -2.40
CA SER A 457 25.90 -2.87 -2.37
C SER A 457 26.03 -1.36 -2.24
N PHE A 458 27.20 -0.83 -1.88
CA PHE A 458 27.43 0.59 -1.60
C PHE A 458 28.76 1.09 -2.14
N ASP A 459 28.71 2.21 -2.86
CA ASP A 459 29.84 3.03 -3.26
C ASP A 459 29.46 4.52 -3.18
N PHE A 460 30.41 5.45 -3.36
CA PHE A 460 30.17 6.89 -3.17
C PHE A 460 30.89 7.78 -4.19
N ASP A 461 30.13 8.63 -4.90
CA ASP A 461 30.65 9.66 -5.81
C ASP A 461 30.34 11.08 -5.30
N PRO A 462 31.33 11.85 -4.82
CA PRO A 462 31.12 13.21 -4.32
C PRO A 462 30.71 14.22 -5.41
N ALA A 463 30.80 13.89 -6.70
CA ALA A 463 30.34 14.78 -7.78
C ALA A 463 28.81 15.00 -7.72
N LEU A 464 28.06 13.93 -7.40
CA LEU A 464 26.60 13.92 -7.40
C LEU A 464 25.97 14.71 -6.23
N ILE A 465 26.75 15.05 -5.20
CA ILE A 465 26.30 15.84 -4.04
C ILE A 465 25.70 17.18 -4.49
N ASN A 466 26.34 17.87 -5.44
CA ASN A 466 25.87 19.16 -5.95
C ASN A 466 24.62 19.05 -6.83
N GLU A 467 24.37 17.86 -7.41
CA GLU A 467 23.17 17.55 -8.19
C GLU A 467 21.99 17.13 -7.31
N LYS A 468 22.19 16.97 -5.98
CA LYS A 468 21.22 16.42 -5.01
C LYS A 468 20.75 14.98 -5.34
N VAL A 469 21.58 14.16 -6.00
CA VAL A 469 21.20 12.79 -6.41
C VAL A 469 22.12 11.71 -5.83
N GLY A 470 21.60 10.48 -5.78
CA GLY A 470 22.39 9.24 -5.71
C GLY A 470 22.15 8.39 -6.97
N ILE A 471 22.85 7.27 -7.12
CA ILE A 471 22.63 6.28 -8.18
C ILE A 471 21.91 5.05 -7.62
N LEU A 472 20.82 4.66 -8.28
CA LEU A 472 20.23 3.34 -8.18
C LEU A 472 20.82 2.45 -9.27
N ASN A 473 21.45 1.34 -8.89
CA ASN A 473 22.06 0.36 -9.79
C ASN A 473 21.40 -1.02 -9.56
N ILE A 474 20.68 -1.54 -10.55
CA ILE A 474 20.02 -2.85 -10.48
C ILE A 474 20.73 -3.79 -11.46
N ARG A 475 21.25 -4.93 -10.97
CA ARG A 475 21.98 -5.89 -11.80
C ARG A 475 21.07 -6.56 -12.82
N SER A 476 19.84 -6.96 -12.46
CA SER A 476 18.78 -7.23 -13.45
C SER A 476 17.38 -7.17 -12.83
N VAL A 477 16.42 -6.54 -13.51
CA VAL A 477 14.99 -6.60 -13.13
C VAL A 477 14.34 -7.98 -13.36
N TYR A 478 15.04 -8.91 -14.03
CA TYR A 478 14.59 -10.28 -14.24
C TYR A 478 15.16 -11.26 -13.19
N ASP A 479 16.02 -10.79 -12.29
CA ASP A 479 16.47 -11.50 -11.10
C ASP A 479 15.45 -11.26 -9.98
N PHE A 480 14.77 -12.31 -9.53
CA PHE A 480 13.83 -12.30 -8.41
C PHE A 480 14.31 -13.30 -7.36
N ASP A 481 14.77 -12.81 -6.21
CA ASP A 481 15.31 -13.63 -5.11
C ASP A 481 16.41 -14.62 -5.55
N GLY A 482 17.29 -14.19 -6.47
CA GLY A 482 18.33 -15.05 -7.07
C GLY A 482 17.82 -16.03 -8.12
N SER A 483 16.57 -15.89 -8.59
CA SER A 483 15.91 -16.77 -9.56
C SER A 483 15.40 -16.00 -10.77
N PHE A 484 15.59 -16.54 -11.98
CA PHE A 484 15.16 -15.86 -13.21
C PHE A 484 13.64 -15.91 -13.37
N ASN A 485 13.03 -14.73 -13.55
CA ASN A 485 11.63 -14.56 -13.89
C ASN A 485 11.54 -13.67 -15.13
N GLY A 486 11.23 -14.27 -16.29
CA GLY A 486 11.19 -13.58 -17.59
C GLY A 486 10.09 -12.54 -17.78
N LEU A 487 9.21 -12.27 -16.78
CA LEU A 487 8.12 -11.29 -16.85
C LEU A 487 7.23 -11.40 -18.11
N GLY A 488 7.03 -12.63 -18.60
CA GLY A 488 6.28 -12.93 -19.83
C GLY A 488 7.13 -13.25 -21.07
N ALA A 489 8.46 -13.09 -21.00
CA ALA A 489 9.38 -13.47 -22.06
C ALA A 489 9.41 -14.98 -22.29
N THR A 490 9.78 -15.39 -23.50
CA THR A 490 10.02 -16.80 -23.86
C THR A 490 11.43 -17.29 -23.51
N ALA A 491 12.35 -16.38 -23.22
CA ALA A 491 13.70 -16.69 -22.75
C ALA A 491 13.68 -17.39 -21.38
N THR A 492 14.67 -18.23 -21.11
CA THR A 492 14.80 -19.01 -19.85
C THR A 492 15.85 -18.46 -18.89
N ASP A 493 16.62 -17.47 -19.32
CA ASP A 493 17.77 -16.91 -18.62
C ASP A 493 18.15 -15.54 -19.22
N ILE A 494 18.98 -14.79 -18.48
CA ILE A 494 19.44 -13.45 -18.86
C ILE A 494 20.35 -13.47 -20.09
N GLU A 495 21.19 -14.51 -20.25
CA GLU A 495 22.12 -14.62 -21.40
C GLU A 495 21.35 -14.75 -22.73
N THR A 496 20.28 -15.56 -22.74
CA THR A 496 19.37 -15.69 -23.89
C THR A 496 18.66 -14.37 -24.17
N LEU A 497 18.09 -13.73 -23.15
CA LEU A 497 17.35 -12.47 -23.27
C LEU A 497 18.21 -11.31 -23.81
N ALA A 498 19.45 -11.20 -23.34
CA ALA A 498 20.42 -10.18 -23.75
C ALA A 498 21.04 -10.43 -25.13
N ASN A 499 20.71 -11.55 -25.80
CA ASN A 499 21.28 -11.90 -27.09
C ASN A 499 20.34 -11.55 -28.26
N PRO A 500 20.70 -10.58 -29.13
CA PRO A 500 19.87 -10.17 -30.27
C PRO A 500 19.75 -11.25 -31.36
N ASN A 501 20.51 -12.35 -31.26
CA ASN A 501 20.36 -13.49 -32.17
C ASN A 501 19.36 -14.55 -31.66
N LEU A 502 18.96 -14.47 -30.39
CA LEU A 502 18.03 -15.40 -29.73
C LEU A 502 16.71 -14.71 -29.35
N THR A 503 16.79 -13.44 -28.94
CA THR A 503 15.69 -12.53 -28.65
C THR A 503 15.83 -11.35 -29.64
N PRO A 504 15.31 -11.49 -30.88
CA PRO A 504 15.69 -10.64 -32.00
C PRO A 504 14.98 -9.28 -32.06
N THR A 505 13.96 -9.06 -31.24
CA THR A 505 13.27 -7.77 -31.13
C THR A 505 13.24 -7.30 -29.68
N ALA A 506 13.17 -6.00 -29.45
CA ALA A 506 12.94 -5.43 -28.12
C ALA A 506 11.51 -5.68 -27.62
N ASP A 507 10.57 -6.06 -28.48
CA ASP A 507 9.22 -6.47 -28.07
C ASP A 507 9.19 -7.89 -27.46
N ASP A 508 10.19 -8.73 -27.76
CA ASP A 508 10.41 -10.00 -27.06
C ASP A 508 11.02 -9.82 -25.65
N ARG A 509 11.30 -8.56 -25.23
CA ARG A 509 11.79 -8.17 -23.89
C ARG A 509 10.70 -7.37 -23.16
N PRO A 510 9.88 -7.99 -22.29
CA PRO A 510 8.73 -7.32 -21.69
C PRO A 510 9.10 -6.11 -20.83
N ALA A 511 10.18 -6.18 -20.05
CA ALA A 511 10.65 -5.04 -19.26
C ALA A 511 11.40 -4.05 -20.16
N ARG A 512 10.88 -2.83 -20.26
CA ARG A 512 11.41 -1.77 -21.13
C ARG A 512 11.80 -0.51 -20.38
N PHE A 513 11.09 -0.18 -19.29
CA PHE A 513 11.35 1.01 -18.50
C PHE A 513 11.20 0.75 -17.00
N LEU A 514 12.02 1.44 -16.20
CA LEU A 514 11.86 1.55 -14.76
C LEU A 514 11.22 2.89 -14.43
N ARG A 515 10.05 2.87 -13.78
CA ARG A 515 9.41 4.06 -13.20
C ARG A 515 9.85 4.21 -11.74
N ILE A 516 10.29 5.40 -11.36
CA ILE A 516 10.56 5.75 -9.95
C ILE A 516 9.37 6.55 -9.40
N VAL A 517 8.82 6.13 -8.25
CA VAL A 517 7.60 6.68 -7.64
C VAL A 517 7.89 7.16 -6.22
N LYS A 518 7.44 8.36 -5.86
CA LYS A 518 7.58 8.97 -4.54
C LYS A 518 6.24 8.89 -3.77
N PRO A 519 6.21 8.58 -2.47
CA PRO A 519 5.04 8.86 -1.66
C PRO A 519 4.89 10.37 -1.46
N VAL A 520 3.65 10.87 -1.57
CA VAL A 520 3.35 12.24 -1.16
C VAL A 520 3.06 12.21 0.34
N SER A 521 3.91 12.88 1.09
CA SER A 521 3.80 12.96 2.55
C SER A 521 2.48 13.62 2.96
N MET A 522 1.81 13.07 3.97
CA MET A 522 0.49 13.54 4.40
C MET A 522 0.62 14.67 5.43
N PRO A 523 -0.01 15.85 5.18
CA PRO A 523 -0.06 16.93 6.17
C PRO A 523 -1.02 16.60 7.31
N ASP A 524 -0.86 17.33 8.41
CA ASP A 524 -1.86 17.35 9.48
C ASP A 524 -3.21 17.91 8.98
N ARG A 525 -4.30 17.41 9.56
CA ARG A 525 -5.66 17.79 9.21
C ARG A 525 -5.98 19.25 9.52
N ASP A 526 -5.33 19.85 10.51
CA ASP A 526 -5.44 21.27 10.84
C ASP A 526 -4.77 22.18 9.79
N LEU A 527 -3.87 21.63 8.96
CA LEU A 527 -3.28 22.34 7.82
C LEU A 527 -4.10 22.14 6.53
N VAL A 528 -4.53 20.90 6.25
CA VAL A 528 -5.35 20.55 5.09
C VAL A 528 -6.36 19.46 5.47
N ASN A 529 -7.66 19.75 5.34
CA ASN A 529 -8.67 18.74 5.61
C ASN A 529 -8.84 17.82 4.38
N LEU A 530 -8.33 16.58 4.47
CA LEU A 530 -8.38 15.58 3.40
C LEU A 530 -9.53 14.57 3.62
N PRO A 531 -10.73 14.79 3.05
CA PRO A 531 -11.82 13.82 3.11
C PRO A 531 -11.45 12.54 2.33
N GLY A 532 -12.13 11.43 2.63
CA GLY A 532 -11.92 10.16 1.92
C GLY A 532 -12.12 10.27 0.39
N THR A 533 -13.01 11.17 -0.04
CA THR A 533 -13.24 11.50 -1.46
C THR A 533 -12.02 12.08 -2.15
N ALA A 534 -11.09 12.76 -1.46
CA ALA A 534 -9.87 13.30 -2.07
C ALA A 534 -8.93 12.20 -2.62
N PHE A 535 -8.93 11.03 -1.99
CA PHE A 535 -8.22 9.83 -2.46
C PHE A 535 -9.00 9.10 -3.57
N GLY A 536 -10.31 9.32 -3.66
CA GLY A 536 -11.18 8.68 -4.65
C GLY A 536 -11.61 7.28 -4.24
N ARG A 537 -11.43 6.29 -5.13
CA ARG A 537 -11.91 4.91 -4.94
C ARG A 537 -11.23 4.15 -3.80
N SER A 538 -9.98 4.46 -3.49
CA SER A 538 -9.23 3.80 -2.41
C SER A 538 -8.10 4.66 -1.89
N SER A 539 -8.04 4.84 -0.57
CA SER A 539 -6.90 5.45 0.13
C SER A 539 -5.77 4.48 0.44
N ALA A 540 -5.86 3.19 0.05
CA ALA A 540 -4.91 2.13 0.44
C ALA A 540 -3.49 2.29 -0.16
N GLN A 541 -3.27 3.34 -0.96
CA GLN A 541 -1.97 3.73 -1.50
C GLN A 541 -1.61 5.19 -1.18
N LEU A 542 -2.49 5.91 -0.50
CA LEU A 542 -2.42 7.36 -0.31
C LEU A 542 -2.11 8.07 -1.65
N MET A 543 -1.54 9.28 -1.56
CA MET A 543 -1.13 10.08 -2.72
C MET A 543 0.31 9.74 -3.13
N ARG A 544 0.61 9.83 -4.44
CA ARG A 544 1.90 9.46 -5.05
C ARG A 544 2.27 10.44 -6.17
N ASP A 545 3.55 10.81 -6.25
CA ASP A 545 4.14 11.49 -7.41
C ASP A 545 5.01 10.49 -8.19
N ILE A 546 5.16 10.66 -9.50
CA ILE A 546 6.19 9.94 -10.29
C ILE A 546 7.40 10.87 -10.45
N ILE A 547 8.62 10.35 -10.26
CA ILE A 547 9.86 11.14 -10.37
C ILE A 547 10.39 11.12 -11.81
N GLY A 548 10.24 9.99 -12.51
CA GLY A 548 10.63 9.82 -13.90
C GLY A 548 10.85 8.37 -14.31
N TYR A 549 11.42 8.22 -15.50
CA TYR A 549 11.65 6.98 -16.24
C TYR A 549 13.12 6.79 -16.58
N ALA A 550 13.59 5.55 -16.45
CA ALA A 550 14.86 5.07 -16.98
C ALA A 550 14.60 3.95 -18.00
N PRO A 551 15.39 3.82 -19.08
CA PRO A 551 15.38 2.62 -19.91
C PRO A 551 15.87 1.40 -19.11
N ILE A 552 15.38 0.22 -19.47
CA ILE A 552 15.90 -1.06 -19.00
C ILE A 552 16.73 -1.68 -20.12
N GLU A 553 17.98 -2.03 -19.81
CA GLU A 553 18.90 -2.58 -20.82
C GLU A 553 18.57 -4.04 -21.18
N PRO A 554 19.09 -4.59 -22.29
CA PRO A 554 18.72 -5.93 -22.77
C PRO A 554 18.98 -7.11 -21.82
N ASP A 555 19.89 -6.98 -20.84
CA ASP A 555 20.13 -7.95 -19.75
C ASP A 555 19.23 -7.69 -18.50
N GLY A 556 18.33 -6.72 -18.60
CA GLY A 556 17.48 -6.24 -17.51
C GLY A 556 18.15 -5.27 -16.54
N SER A 557 19.41 -4.89 -16.75
CA SER A 557 20.10 -3.98 -15.84
C SER A 557 19.59 -2.54 -15.98
N VAL A 558 19.69 -1.78 -14.89
CA VAL A 558 19.34 -0.35 -14.83
C VAL A 558 20.39 0.38 -14.00
N ARG A 559 20.83 1.54 -14.45
CA ARG A 559 21.71 2.41 -13.66
C ARG A 559 21.33 3.86 -13.88
N VAL A 560 20.77 4.50 -12.87
CA VAL A 560 20.12 5.82 -13.02
C VAL A 560 20.27 6.69 -11.78
N LYS A 561 20.33 8.01 -11.97
CA LYS A 561 20.20 9.01 -10.90
C LYS A 561 18.81 8.98 -10.31
N VAL A 562 18.73 9.08 -9.00
CA VAL A 562 17.49 9.27 -8.25
C VAL A 562 17.69 10.44 -7.30
N PRO A 563 16.70 11.35 -7.12
CA PRO A 563 16.80 12.42 -6.12
C PRO A 563 17.11 11.83 -4.75
N ALA A 564 18.12 12.38 -4.08
CA ALA A 564 18.49 11.96 -2.75
C ALA A 564 17.55 12.57 -1.69
N ASN A 565 17.61 12.04 -0.47
CA ASN A 565 16.87 12.54 0.70
C ASN A 565 15.34 12.50 0.53
N ILE A 566 14.84 11.58 -0.29
CA ILE A 566 13.42 11.24 -0.38
C ILE A 566 13.23 9.72 -0.28
N PRO A 567 12.08 9.26 0.25
CA PRO A 567 11.65 7.88 0.04
C PRO A 567 11.21 7.68 -1.40
N PHE A 568 11.47 6.50 -1.97
CA PHE A 568 10.95 6.11 -3.28
C PHE A 568 10.71 4.60 -3.38
N ALA A 569 9.86 4.24 -4.34
CA ALA A 569 9.59 2.88 -4.77
C ALA A 569 9.78 2.77 -6.29
N ILE A 570 9.89 1.54 -6.79
CA ILE A 570 10.15 1.27 -8.21
C ILE A 570 9.01 0.47 -8.86
N SER A 571 8.94 0.52 -10.19
CA SER A 571 7.97 -0.25 -10.99
C SER A 571 8.56 -0.59 -12.35
N VAL A 572 8.58 -1.88 -12.69
CA VAL A 572 9.04 -2.37 -14.00
C VAL A 572 7.87 -2.27 -14.98
N LEU A 573 8.09 -1.67 -16.15
CA LEU A 573 7.05 -1.37 -17.13
C LEU A 573 7.27 -2.07 -18.48
N ASP A 574 6.17 -2.28 -19.20
CA ASP A 574 6.18 -2.65 -20.62
C ASP A 574 6.48 -1.47 -21.55
N LYS A 575 6.53 -1.75 -22.86
CA LYS A 575 6.71 -0.74 -23.92
C LYS A 575 5.60 0.33 -23.94
N ASN A 576 4.43 0.06 -23.35
CA ASN A 576 3.28 0.96 -23.29
C ASN A 576 3.25 1.78 -21.97
N GLY A 577 4.28 1.65 -21.12
CA GLY A 577 4.34 2.33 -19.82
C GLY A 577 3.48 1.73 -18.72
N LYS A 578 2.94 0.51 -18.91
CA LYS A 578 2.12 -0.19 -17.91
C LYS A 578 3.01 -1.03 -17.00
N ARG A 579 2.79 -0.99 -15.68
CA ARG A 579 3.56 -1.80 -14.73
C ARG A 579 3.29 -3.30 -14.91
N ILE A 580 4.32 -4.05 -15.27
CA ILE A 580 4.32 -5.52 -15.42
C ILE A 580 4.76 -6.25 -14.15
N SER A 581 5.46 -5.57 -13.24
CA SER A 581 5.80 -6.12 -11.93
C SER A 581 4.64 -6.04 -10.94
N GLN A 582 4.74 -6.80 -9.85
CA GLN A 582 4.05 -6.43 -8.62
C GLN A 582 4.48 -5.02 -8.17
N ARG A 583 3.65 -4.37 -7.35
CA ARG A 583 3.95 -3.05 -6.82
C ARG A 583 4.98 -3.18 -5.69
N HIS A 584 6.06 -2.41 -5.74
CA HIS A 584 7.01 -2.29 -4.64
C HIS A 584 6.37 -1.51 -3.47
N GLN A 585 6.13 -2.20 -2.35
CA GLN A 585 5.50 -1.65 -1.13
C GLN A 585 6.55 -1.47 -0.02
N ASN A 586 7.68 -0.84 -0.34
CA ASN A 586 8.72 -0.47 0.61
C ASN A 586 9.39 0.85 0.17
N TRP A 587 10.00 1.57 1.11
CA TRP A 587 10.66 2.85 0.90
C TRP A 587 12.18 2.72 0.87
N LEU A 588 12.73 2.73 -0.35
CA LEU A 588 14.14 2.96 -0.59
C LEU A 588 14.45 4.45 -0.35
N GLN A 589 15.68 4.75 0.04
CA GLN A 589 16.23 6.12 0.08
C GLN A 589 17.68 6.10 -0.36
N LEU A 590 18.19 7.23 -0.84
CA LEU A 590 19.60 7.46 -1.10
C LEU A 590 20.03 8.80 -0.50
N ARG A 591 21.29 8.91 -0.11
CA ARG A 591 21.94 10.17 0.26
C ARG A 591 22.65 10.79 -0.97
N PRO A 592 22.90 12.10 -0.99
CA PRO A 592 23.61 12.73 -2.11
C PRO A 592 25.01 12.14 -2.24
N GLY A 593 25.36 11.65 -3.43
CA GLY A 593 26.61 10.94 -3.68
C GLY A 593 26.56 9.42 -3.51
N GLU A 594 25.52 8.86 -2.90
CA GLU A 594 25.41 7.41 -2.68
C GLU A 594 25.15 6.64 -3.97
N ILE A 595 25.83 5.50 -4.14
CA ILE A 595 25.59 4.52 -5.20
C ILE A 595 25.12 3.22 -4.52
N MET A 596 23.82 2.93 -4.61
CA MET A 596 23.24 1.69 -4.09
C MET A 596 23.13 0.65 -5.21
N THR A 597 23.63 -0.56 -4.97
CA THR A 597 23.50 -1.69 -5.89
C THR A 597 22.58 -2.78 -5.34
N CYS A 598 21.55 -3.12 -6.13
CA CYS A 598 20.62 -4.22 -5.90
C CYS A 598 20.90 -5.34 -6.90
N ASN A 599 20.87 -6.60 -6.46
CA ASN A 599 20.97 -7.75 -7.37
C ASN A 599 19.74 -7.82 -8.29
N GLY A 600 18.54 -7.70 -7.73
CA GLY A 600 17.30 -7.75 -8.49
C GLY A 600 16.08 -7.21 -7.75
N CYS A 601 14.93 -7.78 -8.10
CA CYS A 601 13.63 -7.51 -7.53
C CYS A 601 13.21 -8.60 -6.52
N HIS A 602 12.09 -8.37 -5.85
CA HIS A 602 11.43 -9.30 -4.94
C HIS A 602 9.97 -9.53 -5.36
N THR A 603 9.35 -10.61 -4.90
CA THR A 603 7.94 -10.91 -5.13
C THR A 603 7.20 -11.15 -3.81
N ALA A 604 6.06 -10.49 -3.61
CA ALA A 604 5.22 -10.62 -2.41
C ALA A 604 4.59 -12.03 -2.25
N ASN A 605 4.82 -12.94 -3.19
CA ASN A 605 4.46 -14.36 -3.10
C ASN A 605 5.65 -15.24 -2.63
N SER A 606 6.68 -14.63 -2.05
CA SER A 606 7.90 -15.26 -1.54
C SER A 606 7.97 -15.09 -0.02
N ASP A 607 8.10 -16.20 0.72
CA ASP A 607 8.33 -16.20 2.19
C ASP A 607 9.80 -15.87 2.54
N ILE A 608 10.51 -15.22 1.62
CA ILE A 608 11.94 -14.92 1.69
C ILE A 608 12.10 -13.41 1.66
N SER A 609 12.92 -12.86 2.56
CA SER A 609 13.24 -11.44 2.68
C SER A 609 14.29 -10.98 1.67
N HIS A 610 14.21 -9.69 1.34
CA HIS A 610 15.08 -8.98 0.39
C HIS A 610 15.51 -7.64 1.02
N GLY A 611 16.46 -6.92 0.40
CA GLY A 611 16.93 -5.61 0.88
C GLY A 611 18.23 -5.64 1.70
N ARG A 612 18.98 -6.75 1.61
CA ARG A 612 20.35 -6.90 2.13
C ARG A 612 21.19 -7.63 1.07
N ALA A 613 22.46 -7.25 0.94
CA ALA A 613 23.27 -7.57 -0.24
C ALA A 613 23.76 -9.03 -0.35
N ASP A 614 23.86 -9.71 0.78
CA ASP A 614 24.45 -11.03 0.96
C ASP A 614 23.42 -12.17 1.02
N LEU A 615 22.14 -11.89 0.72
CA LEU A 615 21.05 -12.87 0.81
C LEU A 615 20.99 -13.83 -0.38
N PHE A 616 21.33 -13.35 -1.58
CA PHE A 616 21.28 -14.14 -2.82
C PHE A 616 22.53 -13.90 -3.68
N PRO A 617 23.04 -14.92 -4.39
CA PRO A 617 23.96 -14.70 -5.50
C PRO A 617 23.26 -13.89 -6.60
N MET A 618 23.92 -12.85 -7.13
CA MET A 618 23.41 -12.13 -8.31
C MET A 618 23.35 -13.06 -9.53
N LEU A 619 22.27 -13.00 -10.30
CA LEU A 619 22.19 -13.72 -11.58
C LEU A 619 22.96 -13.02 -12.70
N ASN A 620 22.90 -11.68 -12.76
CA ASN A 620 23.66 -10.92 -13.75
C ASN A 620 25.08 -10.58 -13.25
N SER A 621 26.01 -11.51 -13.49
CA SER A 621 27.45 -11.30 -13.23
C SER A 621 28.12 -10.26 -14.13
N GLY A 622 27.44 -9.76 -15.17
CA GLY A 622 27.98 -8.78 -16.12
C GLY A 622 29.04 -9.36 -17.07
N ALA A 623 29.84 -8.47 -17.64
CA ALA A 623 30.86 -8.81 -18.63
C ALA A 623 32.01 -9.66 -18.03
N PRO A 624 32.37 -10.79 -18.65
CA PRO A 624 33.33 -11.74 -18.06
C PRO A 624 34.80 -11.31 -18.13
N ILE A 625 35.13 -10.24 -18.87
CA ILE A 625 36.49 -9.71 -19.08
C ILE A 625 36.43 -8.21 -19.44
N ASP A 626 37.55 -7.51 -19.31
CA ASP A 626 37.70 -6.14 -19.83
C ASP A 626 37.63 -6.09 -21.36
N GLY A 627 36.91 -5.10 -21.89
CA GLY A 627 36.74 -4.91 -23.33
C GLY A 627 35.76 -5.92 -23.96
N TYR A 628 34.84 -6.47 -23.17
CA TYR A 628 33.82 -7.40 -23.67
C TYR A 628 32.81 -6.69 -24.57
N SER A 629 32.58 -7.21 -25.78
CA SER A 629 31.52 -6.73 -26.67
C SER A 629 30.25 -7.54 -26.43
N PHE A 630 29.17 -6.86 -26.05
CA PHE A 630 27.87 -7.49 -25.82
C PHE A 630 27.24 -7.90 -27.17
N ASN A 631 27.43 -9.16 -27.55
CA ASN A 631 26.86 -9.78 -28.76
C ASN A 631 27.10 -9.00 -30.07
N GLY A 632 28.27 -8.34 -30.21
CA GLY A 632 28.63 -7.54 -31.39
C GLY A 632 28.32 -6.05 -31.27
N SER A 633 27.87 -5.58 -30.11
CA SER A 633 27.71 -4.14 -29.83
C SER A 633 29.03 -3.36 -29.91
N THR A 634 28.91 -2.07 -30.24
CA THR A 634 29.97 -1.06 -30.17
C THR A 634 30.22 -0.53 -28.76
N ILE A 635 29.34 -0.83 -27.80
CA ILE A 635 29.51 -0.54 -26.37
C ILE A 635 30.26 -1.72 -25.73
N PHE A 636 31.34 -1.43 -25.01
CA PHE A 636 32.23 -2.43 -24.42
C PHE A 636 32.21 -2.40 -22.89
N GLY A 637 31.94 -3.53 -22.25
CA GLY A 637 32.01 -3.70 -20.79
C GLY A 637 33.44 -3.89 -20.28
N ASN A 638 33.70 -3.40 -19.08
CA ASN A 638 34.82 -3.86 -18.25
C ASN A 638 34.43 -5.16 -17.53
N PHE A 639 35.38 -5.82 -16.85
CA PHE A 639 35.07 -6.96 -16.01
C PHE A 639 33.97 -6.62 -14.97
N ALA A 640 32.95 -7.48 -14.89
CA ALA A 640 31.74 -7.38 -14.08
C ALA A 640 30.73 -6.26 -14.46
N ASP A 641 30.99 -5.43 -15.47
CA ASP A 641 30.01 -4.42 -15.93
C ASP A 641 28.70 -5.10 -16.40
N SER A 642 27.56 -4.70 -15.87
CA SER A 642 26.27 -4.92 -16.52
C SER A 642 26.15 -4.09 -17.81
N MET A 643 25.14 -4.37 -18.63
CA MET A 643 24.89 -3.54 -19.82
C MET A 643 24.65 -2.07 -19.44
N ALA A 644 23.94 -1.78 -18.35
CA ALA A 644 23.70 -0.42 -17.87
C ALA A 644 24.97 0.29 -17.36
N GLU A 645 25.87 -0.43 -16.68
CA GLU A 645 27.17 0.11 -16.25
C GLU A 645 28.07 0.43 -17.45
N ALA A 646 28.09 -0.45 -18.47
CA ALA A 646 28.82 -0.19 -19.71
C ALA A 646 28.21 0.96 -20.52
N ARG A 647 26.88 1.05 -20.62
CA ARG A 647 26.13 2.10 -21.33
C ARG A 647 26.38 3.48 -20.73
N THR A 648 26.18 3.62 -19.42
CA THR A 648 26.31 4.91 -18.70
C THR A 648 27.76 5.40 -18.62
N ARG A 649 28.74 4.49 -18.68
CA ARG A 649 30.16 4.83 -18.83
C ARG A 649 30.51 5.29 -20.24
N PHE A 650 29.82 4.81 -21.27
CA PHE A 650 29.97 5.25 -22.66
C PHE A 650 29.22 6.57 -22.95
N ASP A 651 28.04 6.74 -22.35
CA ASP A 651 27.12 7.85 -22.57
C ASP A 651 26.50 8.28 -21.23
N THR A 652 27.19 9.19 -20.54
CA THR A 652 26.83 9.63 -19.17
C THR A 652 25.41 10.21 -19.03
N PRO A 653 24.84 10.93 -20.01
CA PRO A 653 23.42 11.31 -20.03
C PRO A 653 22.42 10.15 -19.87
N ALA A 654 22.81 8.89 -20.14
CA ALA A 654 21.93 7.74 -19.88
C ALA A 654 21.67 7.50 -18.38
N LEU A 655 22.39 8.20 -17.49
CA LEU A 655 22.10 8.23 -16.05
C LEU A 655 20.91 9.14 -15.68
N ASP A 656 20.50 10.06 -16.55
CA ASP A 656 19.45 11.03 -16.23
C ASP A 656 18.05 10.38 -16.42
N LEU A 657 17.12 10.65 -15.51
CA LEU A 657 15.72 10.28 -15.68
C LEU A 657 15.04 11.16 -16.73
N SER A 658 13.92 10.69 -17.27
CA SER A 658 13.02 11.48 -18.13
C SER A 658 11.62 11.57 -17.53
N VAL A 659 10.85 12.62 -17.79
CA VAL A 659 9.40 12.64 -17.53
C VAL A 659 8.59 11.91 -18.61
N ASP A 660 9.23 11.69 -19.75
CA ASP A 660 8.68 11.04 -20.94
C ASP A 660 9.21 9.61 -21.08
N ILE A 661 8.45 8.77 -21.80
CA ILE A 661 8.92 7.44 -22.20
C ILE A 661 9.63 7.59 -23.54
N VAL A 662 10.92 7.27 -23.61
CA VAL A 662 11.74 7.42 -24.82
C VAL A 662 12.58 6.16 -25.02
N TYR A 663 12.38 5.45 -26.13
CA TYR A 663 13.15 4.28 -26.53
C TYR A 663 13.96 4.56 -27.79
N ALA A 664 15.24 4.22 -27.77
CA ALA A 664 16.08 4.05 -28.95
C ALA A 664 17.06 2.90 -28.68
N ASP A 665 17.30 2.04 -29.68
CA ASP A 665 18.31 0.98 -29.56
C ASP A 665 19.72 1.59 -29.59
N ALA A 666 20.41 1.50 -28.45
CA ALA A 666 21.77 1.97 -28.27
C ALA A 666 22.83 0.86 -28.45
N TRP A 667 22.41 -0.40 -28.61
CA TRP A 667 23.28 -1.56 -28.53
C TRP A 667 23.68 -2.10 -29.88
N TRP A 668 22.73 -2.21 -30.80
CA TRP A 668 22.94 -2.94 -32.05
C TRP A 668 22.44 -2.18 -33.27
N THR A 669 23.11 -2.43 -34.39
CA THR A 669 22.73 -1.91 -35.70
C THR A 669 22.73 -3.04 -36.72
N ASP A 670 21.96 -2.86 -37.78
CA ASP A 670 21.93 -3.76 -38.93
C ASP A 670 23.23 -3.66 -39.77
N ALA A 671 23.29 -4.40 -40.88
CA ALA A 671 24.44 -4.36 -41.78
C ALA A 671 24.59 -3.04 -42.57
N GLY A 672 23.57 -2.19 -42.61
CA GLY A 672 23.61 -0.82 -43.13
C GLY A 672 24.11 0.22 -42.11
N GLY A 673 23.99 -0.08 -40.82
CA GLY A 673 24.32 0.81 -39.71
C GLY A 673 23.10 1.51 -39.09
N ASP A 674 21.89 1.13 -39.47
CA ASP A 674 20.65 1.60 -38.84
C ASP A 674 20.36 0.78 -37.57
N PRO A 675 19.76 1.35 -36.49
CA PRO A 675 19.44 0.60 -35.27
C PRO A 675 18.54 -0.61 -35.54
N LEU A 676 18.71 -1.73 -34.80
CA LEU A 676 17.92 -2.94 -35.06
C LEU A 676 16.45 -2.76 -34.69
N ASP A 677 16.19 -2.22 -33.50
CA ASP A 677 14.83 -1.96 -33.01
C ASP A 677 14.37 -0.52 -33.29
N THR A 678 13.10 -0.36 -33.64
CA THR A 678 12.52 0.95 -34.01
C THR A 678 12.34 1.83 -32.77
N ALA A 679 12.87 3.05 -32.83
CA ALA A 679 12.72 4.06 -31.78
C ALA A 679 11.27 4.57 -31.66
N PHE A 680 10.86 4.92 -30.45
CA PHE A 680 9.56 5.55 -30.17
C PHE A 680 9.63 6.46 -28.94
N GLU A 681 8.71 7.40 -28.84
CA GLU A 681 8.60 8.34 -27.73
C GLU A 681 7.13 8.64 -27.40
N TYR A 682 6.81 8.75 -26.11
CA TYR A 682 5.52 9.19 -25.59
C TYR A 682 5.77 10.38 -24.67
N ARG A 683 5.72 11.58 -25.23
CA ARG A 683 6.03 12.82 -24.50
C ARG A 683 4.80 13.55 -24.03
N TYR A 684 4.88 14.19 -22.86
CA TYR A 684 3.82 15.11 -22.44
C TYR A 684 3.73 16.35 -23.34
N ALA A 685 4.82 16.72 -24.01
CA ALA A 685 4.83 17.78 -25.02
C ALA A 685 3.94 17.46 -26.25
N ASP A 686 3.60 16.19 -26.48
CA ASP A 686 2.75 15.73 -27.58
C ASP A 686 1.29 15.47 -27.16
N LEU A 687 0.87 15.86 -25.94
CA LEU A 687 -0.51 15.64 -25.46
C LEU A 687 -1.57 16.31 -26.34
N ASP A 688 -1.24 17.37 -27.08
CA ASP A 688 -2.14 18.11 -27.98
C ASP A 688 -1.77 18.02 -29.47
N ALA A 689 -0.93 17.05 -29.85
CA ALA A 689 -0.39 16.96 -31.21
C ALA A 689 -1.47 16.72 -32.30
N ASP A 690 -2.64 16.23 -31.93
CA ASP A 690 -3.78 15.88 -32.81
C ASP A 690 -5.04 16.74 -32.59
N THR A 691 -4.96 17.80 -31.77
CA THR A 691 -6.08 18.71 -31.48
C THR A 691 -6.48 19.53 -32.72
N VAL A 692 -7.76 19.46 -33.11
CA VAL A 692 -8.26 20.01 -34.39
C VAL A 692 -8.31 21.55 -34.42
N ASP A 693 -8.70 22.19 -33.32
CA ASP A 693 -8.63 23.64 -33.13
C ASP A 693 -8.28 24.00 -31.67
N PRO A 694 -7.01 24.35 -31.37
CA PRO A 694 -6.57 24.72 -30.03
C PRO A 694 -7.03 26.13 -29.59
N ALA A 695 -7.74 26.89 -30.45
CA ALA A 695 -8.39 28.15 -30.05
C ALA A 695 -9.81 27.95 -29.53
N ILE A 696 -10.42 26.78 -29.76
CA ILE A 696 -11.76 26.40 -29.30
C ILE A 696 -11.68 25.38 -28.16
N ASN A 697 -10.76 24.41 -28.26
CA ASN A 697 -10.53 23.40 -27.23
C ASN A 697 -9.22 23.74 -26.50
N PRO A 698 -9.24 23.95 -25.16
CA PRO A 698 -8.02 24.25 -24.42
C PRO A 698 -7.05 23.07 -24.47
N PRO A 699 -5.73 23.32 -24.54
CA PRO A 699 -4.73 22.25 -24.52
C PRO A 699 -4.79 21.46 -23.21
N LEU A 700 -4.48 20.17 -23.28
CA LEU A 700 -4.28 19.33 -22.10
C LEU A 700 -3.11 19.88 -21.28
N THR A 701 -3.26 19.92 -19.96
CA THR A 701 -2.18 20.34 -19.07
C THR A 701 -1.22 19.18 -18.84
N PRO A 702 0.09 19.31 -19.13
CA PRO A 702 1.08 18.33 -18.70
C PRO A 702 1.11 18.21 -17.17
N PRO A 703 1.21 17.00 -16.58
CA PRO A 703 1.24 16.80 -15.13
C PRO A 703 2.59 17.15 -14.49
N VAL A 704 3.36 18.06 -15.09
CA VAL A 704 4.75 18.43 -14.73
C VAL A 704 4.95 19.93 -14.85
N ASP A 705 5.92 20.48 -14.11
CA ASP A 705 6.39 21.84 -14.38
C ASP A 705 6.97 21.94 -15.82
N PRO A 706 6.65 23.00 -16.60
CA PRO A 706 7.16 23.16 -17.95
C PRO A 706 8.69 23.12 -18.10
N ALA A 707 9.47 23.43 -17.06
CA ALA A 707 10.92 23.28 -17.08
C ALA A 707 11.37 21.81 -17.23
N CYS A 708 10.61 20.88 -16.66
CA CYS A 708 10.90 19.44 -16.66
C CYS A 708 10.62 18.75 -18.00
N LEU A 709 9.88 19.40 -18.92
CA LEU A 709 9.64 18.90 -20.28
C LEU A 709 10.90 18.95 -21.18
N GLY A 710 11.91 19.74 -20.81
CA GLY A 710 13.13 19.91 -21.61
C GLY A 710 14.38 19.28 -21.01
N THR A 711 14.54 19.35 -19.69
CA THR A 711 15.69 18.76 -18.98
C THR A 711 15.25 18.37 -17.58
N TRP A 712 15.39 17.09 -17.25
CA TRP A 712 15.07 16.59 -15.93
C TRP A 712 16.06 17.10 -14.88
N THR A 713 15.55 17.32 -13.66
CA THR A 713 16.34 17.69 -12.48
C THR A 713 15.82 16.93 -11.26
N ALA A 714 16.60 16.90 -10.17
CA ALA A 714 16.20 16.25 -8.92
C ALA A 714 14.87 16.78 -8.33
N ASP A 715 14.46 17.99 -8.71
CA ASP A 715 13.26 18.67 -8.22
C ASP A 715 12.00 18.32 -9.08
N CYS A 716 12.16 17.68 -10.26
CA CYS A 716 11.06 17.34 -11.16
C CYS A 716 10.10 16.28 -10.62
N ARG A 717 8.80 16.57 -10.64
CA ARG A 717 7.71 15.66 -10.24
C ARG A 717 6.62 15.64 -11.30
N ILE A 718 6.04 14.45 -11.49
CA ILE A 718 4.82 14.17 -12.24
C ILE A 718 3.70 13.98 -11.21
N THR A 719 2.74 14.90 -11.17
CA THR A 719 1.64 14.90 -10.19
C THR A 719 0.30 14.82 -10.93
N ILE A 720 -0.38 13.67 -10.87
CA ILE A 720 -1.57 13.41 -11.70
C ILE A 720 -2.86 13.45 -10.85
N ASN A 721 -3.52 14.60 -10.80
CA ASN A 721 -4.90 14.73 -10.35
C ASN A 721 -5.89 14.33 -11.47
N TYR A 722 -7.02 13.69 -11.13
CA TYR A 722 -8.04 13.28 -12.12
C TYR A 722 -8.66 14.47 -12.85
N GLU A 723 -9.17 15.45 -12.10
CA GLU A 723 -9.85 16.63 -12.62
C GLU A 723 -8.99 17.43 -13.60
N THR A 724 -7.71 17.63 -13.27
CA THR A 724 -6.81 18.49 -14.05
C THR A 724 -6.24 17.79 -15.29
N HIS A 725 -6.00 16.48 -15.24
CA HIS A 725 -5.18 15.80 -16.25
C HIS A 725 -5.89 14.65 -16.98
N ILE A 726 -6.85 13.98 -16.34
CA ILE A 726 -7.53 12.79 -16.90
C ILE A 726 -8.90 13.15 -17.45
N HIS A 727 -9.72 13.88 -16.68
CA HIS A 727 -11.07 14.28 -17.11
C HIS A 727 -11.10 15.04 -18.44
N PRO A 728 -10.19 16.00 -18.74
CA PRO A 728 -10.24 16.76 -19.99
C PRO A 728 -9.97 15.91 -21.24
N ILE A 729 -9.36 14.72 -21.11
CA ILE A 729 -9.09 13.80 -22.22
C ILE A 729 -10.41 13.39 -22.92
N TRP A 730 -11.52 13.27 -22.18
CA TRP A 730 -12.79 12.79 -22.73
C TRP A 730 -13.46 13.80 -23.67
N ASN A 731 -13.30 15.10 -23.39
CA ASN A 731 -13.89 16.21 -24.15
C ASN A 731 -12.95 16.83 -25.19
N LYS A 732 -11.69 16.37 -25.26
CA LYS A 732 -10.71 16.82 -26.26
C LYS A 732 -11.15 16.44 -27.68
N ASP A 733 -11.13 17.45 -28.54
CA ASP A 733 -11.52 17.39 -29.96
C ASP A 733 -10.35 16.93 -30.84
N ARG A 734 -10.37 15.64 -31.19
CA ARG A 734 -9.36 15.00 -32.05
C ARG A 734 -9.86 14.94 -33.48
N THR A 735 -8.99 14.63 -34.44
CA THR A 735 -9.39 14.46 -35.85
C THR A 735 -10.49 13.43 -36.09
N ASN A 736 -10.72 12.54 -35.11
CA ASN A 736 -11.69 11.45 -35.14
C ASN A 736 -12.90 11.69 -34.21
N GLY A 737 -13.05 12.90 -33.64
CA GLY A 737 -14.12 13.25 -32.70
C GLY A 737 -13.70 13.24 -31.23
N LYS A 738 -14.68 13.33 -30.33
CA LYS A 738 -14.54 13.30 -28.86
C LYS A 738 -15.05 11.99 -28.30
N CYS A 739 -14.58 11.59 -27.12
CA CYS A 739 -15.15 10.43 -26.44
C CYS A 739 -16.62 10.70 -26.04
N THR A 740 -16.93 11.93 -25.65
CA THR A 740 -18.26 12.38 -25.24
C THR A 740 -19.30 12.44 -26.37
N ASP A 741 -18.88 12.37 -27.65
CA ASP A 741 -19.82 12.29 -28.79
C ASP A 741 -20.65 10.98 -28.76
N CYS A 742 -20.15 9.95 -28.07
CA CYS A 742 -20.84 8.66 -27.85
C CYS A 742 -21.01 8.31 -26.37
N HIS A 743 -20.12 8.78 -25.50
CA HIS A 743 -20.12 8.53 -24.05
C HIS A 743 -20.72 9.70 -23.27
N ALA A 744 -21.95 10.09 -23.60
CA ALA A 744 -22.71 11.12 -22.92
C ALA A 744 -24.19 10.73 -22.80
N THR A 745 -24.87 11.36 -21.84
CA THR A 745 -26.30 11.16 -21.55
C THR A 745 -27.23 12.04 -22.40
N VAL A 746 -26.68 12.89 -23.26
CA VAL A 746 -27.43 13.74 -24.22
C VAL A 746 -26.75 13.75 -25.58
N ASP A 747 -27.54 13.85 -26.65
CA ASP A 747 -27.06 14.01 -28.04
C ASP A 747 -26.82 15.50 -28.41
N ASP A 748 -26.24 15.74 -29.59
CA ASP A 748 -26.00 17.09 -30.16
C ASP A 748 -27.26 17.97 -30.29
N MET A 749 -28.45 17.37 -30.25
CA MET A 749 -29.74 18.06 -30.34
C MET A 749 -30.37 18.30 -28.96
N GLY A 750 -29.72 17.84 -27.87
CA GLY A 750 -30.21 17.91 -26.50
C GLY A 750 -31.27 16.86 -26.15
N GLY A 751 -31.42 15.81 -26.97
CA GLY A 751 -32.22 14.63 -26.68
C GLY A 751 -31.50 13.69 -25.72
N ALA A 752 -32.25 12.89 -24.95
CA ALA A 752 -31.66 11.88 -24.08
C ALA A 752 -31.00 10.77 -24.90
N MET A 753 -29.75 10.46 -24.59
CA MET A 753 -28.94 9.42 -25.24
C MET A 753 -28.50 8.40 -24.20
N VAL A 754 -28.61 7.11 -24.49
CA VAL A 754 -27.96 6.07 -23.67
C VAL A 754 -26.46 6.11 -23.96
N PRO A 755 -25.57 6.34 -22.98
CA PRO A 755 -24.14 6.37 -23.24
C PRO A 755 -23.66 5.05 -23.84
N ALA A 756 -22.83 5.11 -24.88
CA ALA A 756 -22.31 3.92 -25.54
C ALA A 756 -21.59 2.99 -24.54
N GLY A 757 -21.93 1.70 -24.57
CA GLY A 757 -21.39 0.72 -23.64
C GLY A 757 -21.84 0.88 -22.17
N GLN A 758 -22.82 1.73 -21.88
CA GLN A 758 -23.24 2.12 -20.52
C GLN A 758 -22.06 2.74 -19.74
N LEU A 759 -21.51 3.83 -20.28
CA LEU A 759 -20.39 4.57 -19.69
C LEU A 759 -20.53 6.07 -20.00
N ASP A 760 -20.89 6.89 -19.01
CA ASP A 760 -20.96 8.35 -19.14
C ASP A 760 -19.62 9.02 -18.82
N LEU A 761 -18.92 9.50 -19.85
CA LEU A 761 -17.65 10.23 -19.71
C LEU A 761 -17.81 11.75 -19.75
N SER A 762 -19.05 12.26 -19.86
CA SER A 762 -19.30 13.69 -20.03
C SER A 762 -19.11 14.52 -18.75
N ASP A 763 -19.04 15.84 -18.91
CA ASP A 763 -18.76 16.78 -17.82
C ASP A 763 -19.87 16.79 -16.75
N GLY A 764 -19.47 17.19 -15.55
CA GLY A 764 -20.37 17.44 -14.43
C GLY A 764 -20.11 16.54 -13.21
N VAL A 765 -20.53 17.03 -12.05
CA VAL A 765 -20.41 16.31 -10.79
C VAL A 765 -21.35 15.11 -10.73
N ASP A 766 -20.93 14.08 -10.02
CA ASP A 766 -21.78 12.93 -9.67
C ASP A 766 -22.91 13.37 -8.72
N GLN A 767 -24.07 12.72 -8.83
CA GLN A 767 -25.25 13.10 -8.04
C GLN A 767 -25.22 12.57 -6.60
N GLN A 768 -24.37 11.58 -6.30
CA GLN A 768 -24.23 10.95 -4.99
C GLN A 768 -22.97 11.46 -4.26
N VAL A 769 -21.89 11.75 -4.99
CA VAL A 769 -20.59 12.20 -4.49
C VAL A 769 -20.19 13.47 -5.27
N VAL A 770 -20.73 14.61 -4.86
CA VAL A 770 -20.59 15.90 -5.58
C VAL A 770 -19.15 16.42 -5.66
N GLU A 771 -18.23 15.86 -4.87
CA GLU A 771 -16.79 16.10 -4.93
C GLU A 771 -16.09 15.39 -6.11
N HIS A 772 -16.77 14.47 -6.80
CA HIS A 772 -16.27 13.74 -7.97
C HIS A 772 -17.01 14.13 -9.24
N PHE A 773 -16.30 14.21 -10.36
CA PHE A 773 -16.93 14.09 -11.68
C PHE A 773 -17.60 12.71 -11.83
N LYS A 774 -18.78 12.67 -12.46
CA LYS A 774 -19.47 11.41 -12.77
C LYS A 774 -18.59 10.45 -13.58
N SER A 775 -17.80 10.96 -14.51
CA SER A 775 -16.86 10.15 -15.29
C SER A 775 -15.79 9.43 -14.43
N TYR A 776 -15.41 9.95 -13.26
CA TYR A 776 -14.54 9.22 -12.32
C TYR A 776 -15.27 8.00 -11.71
N ARG A 777 -16.55 8.18 -11.43
CA ARG A 777 -17.42 7.20 -10.80
C ARG A 777 -17.71 6.05 -11.76
N GLU A 778 -18.13 6.39 -12.97
CA GLU A 778 -18.37 5.48 -14.10
C GLU A 778 -17.15 4.60 -14.43
N LEU A 779 -15.93 5.15 -14.35
CA LEU A 779 -14.71 4.38 -14.60
C LEU A 779 -14.41 3.32 -13.52
N PHE A 780 -14.79 3.56 -12.26
CA PHE A 780 -14.31 2.78 -11.10
C PHE A 780 -15.37 2.06 -10.27
N PHE A 781 -16.63 2.43 -10.39
CA PHE A 781 -17.74 1.89 -9.63
C PHE A 781 -18.71 1.20 -10.59
N GLY A 782 -19.44 0.20 -10.09
CA GLY A 782 -20.50 -0.42 -10.88
C GLY A 782 -21.79 0.36 -10.73
N ASP A 783 -22.49 0.52 -11.83
CA ASP A 783 -23.72 1.29 -12.00
C ASP A 783 -24.86 0.39 -12.54
N LEU A 784 -25.92 0.99 -13.07
CA LEU A 784 -27.11 0.33 -13.57
C LEU A 784 -27.34 0.71 -15.03
N ALA A 785 -27.50 -0.31 -15.89
CA ALA A 785 -27.72 -0.10 -17.31
C ALA A 785 -28.96 0.77 -17.57
N GLN A 786 -28.78 1.80 -18.37
CA GLN A 786 -29.80 2.79 -18.70
C GLN A 786 -30.51 2.47 -20.01
N SER A 787 -31.78 2.88 -20.10
CA SER A 787 -32.52 2.99 -21.36
C SER A 787 -33.33 4.29 -21.41
N VAL A 788 -33.83 4.65 -22.60
CA VAL A 788 -34.72 5.80 -22.78
C VAL A 788 -36.18 5.34 -22.70
N ASP A 789 -36.95 5.96 -21.82
CA ASP A 789 -38.36 5.65 -21.59
C ASP A 789 -39.28 6.20 -22.70
N GLY A 790 -40.58 5.88 -22.61
CA GLY A 790 -41.60 6.38 -23.56
C GLY A 790 -41.81 7.90 -23.57
N ASN A 791 -41.21 8.64 -22.62
CA ASN A 791 -41.25 10.10 -22.53
C ASN A 791 -39.96 10.76 -23.02
N GLY A 792 -38.94 9.98 -23.41
CA GLY A 792 -37.64 10.51 -23.81
C GLY A 792 -36.71 10.83 -22.64
N GLN A 793 -36.86 10.16 -21.49
CA GLN A 793 -36.00 10.31 -20.31
C GLN A 793 -35.16 9.05 -20.07
N LEU A 794 -33.95 9.21 -19.53
CA LEU A 794 -33.13 8.07 -19.10
C LEU A 794 -33.68 7.46 -17.81
N ILE A 795 -33.69 6.13 -17.76
CA ILE A 795 -34.08 5.32 -16.60
C ILE A 795 -33.08 4.18 -16.37
N ASP A 796 -32.78 3.84 -15.12
CA ASP A 796 -31.83 2.79 -14.69
C ASP A 796 -32.40 1.36 -14.80
N GLN A 797 -33.16 1.12 -15.87
CA GLN A 797 -33.77 -0.16 -16.22
C GLN A 797 -33.67 -0.36 -17.73
N VAL A 798 -33.49 -1.61 -18.14
CA VAL A 798 -33.47 -2.03 -19.55
C VAL A 798 -34.58 -3.04 -19.81
N GLN A 799 -35.00 -3.16 -21.07
CA GLN A 799 -35.96 -4.19 -21.46
C GLN A 799 -35.32 -5.58 -21.33
N ALA A 800 -35.95 -6.45 -20.55
CA ALA A 800 -35.54 -7.84 -20.40
C ALA A 800 -35.66 -8.59 -21.73
N THR A 801 -34.77 -9.54 -21.98
CA THR A 801 -34.82 -10.41 -23.15
C THR A 801 -34.89 -11.88 -22.75
N ASP A 802 -35.39 -12.72 -23.66
CA ASP A 802 -35.26 -14.16 -23.55
C ASP A 802 -33.81 -14.64 -23.83
N ALA A 803 -33.59 -15.95 -23.77
CA ALA A 803 -32.28 -16.56 -24.02
C ALA A 803 -31.80 -16.47 -25.48
N GLY A 804 -32.66 -16.03 -26.41
CA GLY A 804 -32.32 -15.73 -27.80
C GLY A 804 -32.11 -14.23 -28.07
N GLY A 805 -32.27 -13.36 -27.07
CA GLY A 805 -32.18 -11.91 -27.20
C GLY A 805 -33.47 -11.23 -27.66
N ALA A 806 -34.61 -11.94 -27.71
CA ALA A 806 -35.89 -11.34 -28.06
C ALA A 806 -36.50 -10.60 -26.85
N PRO A 807 -37.02 -9.37 -27.02
CA PRO A 807 -37.58 -8.59 -25.91
C PRO A 807 -38.80 -9.27 -25.27
N LEU A 808 -38.82 -9.27 -23.93
CA LEU A 808 -39.92 -9.76 -23.11
C LEU A 808 -40.95 -8.66 -22.85
N PHE A 809 -42.22 -9.07 -22.91
CA PHE A 809 -43.36 -8.22 -22.59
C PHE A 809 -44.32 -8.96 -21.67
N GLN A 810 -45.00 -8.23 -20.79
CA GLN A 810 -46.02 -8.74 -19.88
C GLN A 810 -47.40 -8.15 -20.19
N GLN A 811 -48.43 -8.79 -19.67
CA GLN A 811 -49.82 -8.32 -19.78
C GLN A 811 -50.00 -7.02 -18.98
N ALA A 812 -50.41 -5.94 -19.65
CA ALA A 812 -50.60 -4.65 -19.00
C ALA A 812 -51.61 -4.73 -17.85
N SER A 813 -51.32 -4.01 -16.78
CA SER A 813 -52.06 -4.05 -15.51
C SER A 813 -52.39 -2.65 -15.01
N ASP A 814 -53.43 -2.52 -14.18
CA ASP A 814 -53.76 -1.26 -13.52
C ASP A 814 -52.70 -0.88 -12.46
N ALA A 815 -52.82 0.32 -11.89
CA ALA A 815 -51.92 0.79 -10.83
C ALA A 815 -51.99 -0.02 -9.52
N ASN A 816 -52.87 -1.01 -9.42
CA ASN A 816 -53.00 -1.94 -8.29
C ASN A 816 -52.49 -3.36 -8.62
N GLY A 817 -52.01 -3.61 -9.84
CA GLY A 817 -51.53 -4.91 -10.30
C GLY A 817 -52.62 -5.87 -10.80
N ASN A 818 -53.83 -5.39 -11.08
CA ASN A 818 -54.88 -6.17 -11.74
C ASN A 818 -54.65 -6.15 -13.26
N PRO A 819 -54.65 -7.31 -13.96
CA PRO A 819 -54.46 -7.30 -15.42
C PRO A 819 -55.65 -6.60 -16.10
N LEU A 820 -55.36 -5.64 -16.99
CA LEU A 820 -56.36 -4.84 -17.73
C LEU A 820 -57.17 -5.67 -18.74
N PHE A 821 -56.68 -6.88 -19.02
CA PHE A 821 -57.27 -7.85 -19.93
C PHE A 821 -57.15 -9.23 -19.32
N LYS A 822 -58.12 -10.11 -19.57
CA LYS A 822 -58.10 -11.51 -19.10
C LYS A 822 -58.28 -12.46 -20.26
N GLN A 823 -57.42 -13.47 -20.29
CA GLN A 823 -57.53 -14.58 -21.23
C GLN A 823 -58.64 -15.52 -20.75
N VAL A 824 -59.73 -15.58 -21.49
CA VAL A 824 -60.82 -16.53 -21.24
C VAL A 824 -60.44 -17.84 -21.88
N THR A 825 -60.23 -18.88 -21.07
CA THR A 825 -60.00 -20.24 -21.55
C THR A 825 -61.29 -21.06 -21.56
N ASP A 826 -61.34 -22.09 -22.38
CA ASP A 826 -62.40 -23.08 -22.36
C ASP A 826 -62.32 -23.99 -21.11
N GLY A 827 -63.20 -25.01 -21.06
CA GLY A 827 -63.23 -25.98 -19.96
C GLY A 827 -62.05 -26.96 -19.90
N ALA A 828 -61.14 -26.95 -20.88
CA ALA A 828 -59.90 -27.72 -20.92
C ALA A 828 -58.67 -26.86 -20.58
N GLY A 829 -58.77 -25.53 -20.68
CA GLY A 829 -57.69 -24.58 -20.41
C GLY A 829 -57.09 -23.95 -21.68
N ASP A 830 -57.67 -24.20 -22.85
CA ASP A 830 -57.21 -23.62 -24.11
C ASP A 830 -57.83 -22.22 -24.30
N PRO A 831 -57.07 -21.21 -24.77
CA PRO A 831 -57.54 -19.83 -24.84
C PRO A 831 -58.55 -19.60 -25.98
N LEU A 832 -59.69 -19.02 -25.63
CA LEU A 832 -60.75 -18.62 -26.57
C LEU A 832 -60.54 -17.18 -27.07
N PHE A 833 -60.65 -16.21 -26.17
CA PHE A 833 -60.48 -14.79 -26.49
C PHE A 833 -60.01 -13.98 -25.28
N VAL A 834 -59.77 -12.68 -25.50
CA VAL A 834 -59.31 -11.74 -24.48
C VAL A 834 -60.41 -10.71 -24.20
N GLU A 835 -60.86 -10.61 -22.95
CA GLU A 835 -61.84 -9.60 -22.49
C GLU A 835 -61.12 -8.48 -21.73
N ALA A 836 -61.59 -7.24 -21.87
CA ALA A 836 -61.20 -6.15 -20.95
C ALA A 836 -61.89 -6.39 -19.60
N THR A 837 -61.16 -6.25 -18.50
CA THR A 837 -61.55 -6.79 -17.18
C THR A 837 -62.29 -5.84 -16.27
N ASP A 838 -62.51 -4.59 -16.68
CA ASP A 838 -63.15 -3.56 -15.86
C ASP A 838 -64.62 -3.35 -16.23
N ASP A 839 -65.50 -3.50 -15.25
CA ASP A 839 -66.96 -3.29 -15.37
C ASP A 839 -67.32 -1.79 -15.50
N ASP A 840 -66.38 -0.86 -15.28
CA ASP A 840 -66.64 0.58 -15.19
C ASP A 840 -66.82 1.33 -16.53
N VAL A 841 -66.71 0.67 -17.70
CA VAL A 841 -67.03 1.28 -19.01
C VAL A 841 -68.55 1.25 -19.29
N LEU A 842 -69.31 1.93 -18.42
CA LEU A 842 -70.74 2.20 -18.60
C LEU A 842 -70.99 3.22 -19.72
N LEU A 843 -71.02 2.75 -20.97
CA LEU A 843 -71.57 3.50 -22.10
C LEU A 843 -73.10 3.57 -21.99
N LEU A 844 -73.57 4.55 -21.22
CA LEU A 844 -74.98 4.96 -21.21
C LEU A 844 -75.33 5.63 -22.54
N ASP A 845 -76.54 5.37 -23.04
CA ASP A 845 -77.07 6.14 -24.19
C ASP A 845 -77.45 7.57 -23.78
N LEU A 846 -77.86 8.40 -24.76
CA LEU A 846 -78.24 9.80 -24.53
C LEU A 846 -79.45 10.02 -23.59
N ASN A 847 -80.13 8.96 -23.15
CA ASN A 847 -81.23 8.99 -22.18
C ASN A 847 -80.86 8.37 -20.82
N GLY A 848 -79.70 7.73 -20.69
CA GLY A 848 -79.16 7.28 -19.40
C GLY A 848 -79.45 5.83 -19.00
N ASP A 849 -79.89 4.97 -19.92
CA ASP A 849 -80.00 3.52 -19.70
C ASP A 849 -78.75 2.77 -20.23
N PRO A 850 -78.32 1.67 -19.59
CA PRO A 850 -77.17 0.88 -20.04
C PRO A 850 -77.52 -0.01 -21.24
N ALA A 851 -76.71 0.09 -22.30
CA ALA A 851 -76.91 -0.66 -23.54
C ALA A 851 -75.80 -1.70 -23.78
N LEU A 852 -76.19 -2.97 -23.95
CA LEU A 852 -75.32 -4.00 -24.53
C LEU A 852 -75.34 -3.86 -26.06
N VAL A 853 -74.20 -3.56 -26.66
CA VAL A 853 -74.05 -3.42 -28.12
C VAL A 853 -73.30 -4.64 -28.69
N PRO A 854 -73.94 -5.50 -29.51
CA PRO A 854 -73.22 -6.48 -30.31
C PRO A 854 -72.47 -5.76 -31.43
N LEU A 855 -71.17 -6.06 -31.59
CA LEU A 855 -70.36 -5.47 -32.67
C LEU A 855 -70.82 -5.95 -34.06
N PHE A 856 -70.52 -5.12 -35.07
CA PHE A 856 -70.71 -5.36 -36.51
C PHE A 856 -72.14 -5.24 -37.05
N THR A 857 -72.67 -4.02 -36.95
CA THR A 857 -73.77 -3.55 -37.81
C THR A 857 -73.32 -2.38 -38.70
N ASP A 858 -74.07 -2.13 -39.79
CA ASP A 858 -73.96 -0.88 -40.55
C ASP A 858 -74.40 0.33 -39.69
N GLY A 859 -74.19 1.55 -40.19
CA GLY A 859 -74.54 2.79 -39.49
C GLY A 859 -76.04 3.01 -39.21
N VAL A 860 -76.91 2.01 -39.47
CA VAL A 860 -78.34 2.02 -39.17
C VAL A 860 -78.79 0.74 -38.43
N GLY A 861 -77.87 -0.16 -38.06
CA GLY A 861 -78.13 -1.30 -37.18
C GLY A 861 -78.40 -2.65 -37.88
N ASN A 862 -78.10 -2.82 -39.17
CA ASN A 862 -78.22 -4.11 -39.86
C ASN A 862 -76.89 -4.90 -39.84
N PRO A 863 -76.89 -6.23 -39.67
CA PRO A 863 -75.65 -7.02 -39.70
C PRO A 863 -74.99 -7.02 -41.08
N LEU A 864 -73.66 -6.91 -41.12
CA LEU A 864 -72.86 -6.94 -42.34
C LEU A 864 -72.85 -8.36 -42.97
N LEU A 865 -73.04 -8.42 -44.29
CA LEU A 865 -73.10 -9.66 -45.08
C LEU A 865 -72.00 -9.70 -46.14
N VAL A 866 -71.41 -10.88 -46.39
CA VAL A 866 -70.34 -11.14 -47.38
C VAL A 866 -70.76 -12.22 -48.38
N GLN A 867 -70.15 -12.26 -49.57
CA GLN A 867 -70.51 -13.22 -50.63
C GLN A 867 -69.96 -14.63 -50.35
N ASP A 868 -70.84 -15.62 -50.54
CA ASP A 868 -70.58 -17.06 -50.35
C ASP A 868 -69.71 -17.65 -51.48
N ILE A 869 -68.97 -18.71 -51.18
CA ILE A 869 -67.96 -19.33 -52.06
C ILE A 869 -68.01 -20.86 -51.99
N ASP A 870 -67.72 -21.52 -53.12
CA ASP A 870 -67.70 -22.98 -53.21
C ASP A 870 -66.39 -23.56 -52.64
N SER A 871 -66.36 -24.89 -52.44
CA SER A 871 -65.20 -25.61 -51.89
C SER A 871 -63.95 -25.62 -52.79
N ASN A 872 -63.95 -24.84 -53.88
CA ASN A 872 -62.82 -24.64 -54.79
C ASN A 872 -62.52 -23.14 -55.00
N ASN A 873 -62.96 -22.28 -54.07
CA ASN A 873 -62.82 -20.81 -54.07
C ASN A 873 -63.47 -20.09 -55.27
N ASN A 874 -64.56 -20.61 -55.83
CA ASN A 874 -65.36 -19.87 -56.81
C ASN A 874 -66.52 -19.15 -56.12
N LEU A 875 -66.73 -17.87 -56.47
CA LEU A 875 -67.88 -17.09 -56.02
C LEU A 875 -69.19 -17.80 -56.36
N LEU A 876 -70.04 -18.01 -55.34
CA LEU A 876 -71.36 -18.60 -55.52
C LEU A 876 -72.38 -17.53 -55.92
N PHE A 877 -73.17 -17.90 -56.92
CA PHE A 877 -74.29 -17.14 -57.43
C PHE A 877 -75.52 -18.04 -57.47
N ASP A 878 -76.70 -17.49 -57.22
CA ASP A 878 -77.96 -18.22 -57.37
C ASP A 878 -78.10 -18.69 -58.83
N MET A 879 -78.19 -20.01 -59.05
CA MET A 879 -78.21 -20.58 -60.41
C MET A 879 -79.53 -20.35 -61.18
N VAL A 880 -80.49 -19.61 -60.61
CA VAL A 880 -81.75 -19.21 -61.24
C VAL A 880 -81.78 -17.70 -61.55
N THR A 881 -81.24 -16.84 -60.67
CA THR A 881 -81.23 -15.37 -60.90
C THR A 881 -79.88 -14.82 -61.37
N GLY A 882 -78.77 -15.46 -61.01
CA GLY A 882 -77.41 -14.99 -61.29
C GLY A 882 -76.85 -13.99 -60.26
N ASP A 883 -77.55 -13.76 -59.15
CA ASP A 883 -77.13 -12.83 -58.09
C ASP A 883 -76.22 -13.49 -57.05
N PRO A 884 -75.33 -12.72 -56.36
CA PRO A 884 -74.55 -13.21 -55.22
C PRO A 884 -75.39 -13.84 -54.11
N ILE A 885 -74.95 -14.99 -53.59
CA ILE A 885 -75.45 -15.54 -52.32
C ILE A 885 -74.66 -14.87 -51.17
N LEU A 886 -75.32 -14.42 -50.10
CA LEU A 886 -74.70 -13.62 -49.04
C LEU A 886 -74.94 -14.23 -47.63
N ILE A 887 -73.93 -14.17 -46.74
CA ILE A 887 -73.96 -14.70 -45.36
C ILE A 887 -73.40 -13.69 -44.32
N PRO A 888 -73.79 -13.74 -43.04
CA PRO A 888 -73.32 -12.78 -42.03
C PRO A 888 -71.85 -12.96 -41.62
N ALA A 889 -71.12 -11.86 -41.45
CA ALA A 889 -69.74 -11.87 -40.99
C ALA A 889 -69.63 -12.01 -39.47
N PHE A 890 -68.93 -13.04 -38.98
CA PHE A 890 -68.57 -13.21 -37.57
C PHE A 890 -67.06 -13.46 -37.42
N THR A 891 -66.49 -12.93 -36.34
CA THR A 891 -65.06 -13.02 -36.02
C THR A 891 -64.70 -14.36 -35.38
N GLU A 892 -64.44 -15.36 -36.21
CA GLU A 892 -63.47 -16.46 -36.00
C GLU A 892 -63.38 -17.26 -37.31
N GLY A 893 -63.02 -16.54 -38.39
CA GLY A 893 -62.98 -17.07 -39.75
C GLY A 893 -61.68 -17.79 -40.07
N THR A 894 -61.51 -19.02 -39.60
CA THR A 894 -60.87 -20.03 -40.46
C THR A 894 -61.81 -20.29 -41.64
N ASP A 895 -61.28 -20.61 -42.81
CA ASP A 895 -62.12 -21.28 -43.81
C ASP A 895 -62.52 -22.70 -43.32
N LEU A 896 -63.39 -23.40 -44.04
CA LEU A 896 -63.85 -24.74 -43.66
C LEU A 896 -62.77 -25.85 -43.75
N ASN A 897 -61.52 -25.50 -44.10
CA ASN A 897 -60.37 -26.40 -44.10
C ASN A 897 -59.35 -26.08 -42.99
N GLY A 898 -59.47 -24.93 -42.30
CA GLY A 898 -58.69 -24.59 -41.10
C GLY A 898 -57.51 -23.64 -41.32
N ASP A 899 -57.37 -23.02 -42.49
CA ASP A 899 -56.30 -22.05 -42.74
C ASP A 899 -56.73 -20.62 -42.31
N PRO A 900 -55.81 -19.80 -41.74
CA PRO A 900 -56.13 -18.47 -41.22
C PRO A 900 -56.15 -17.38 -42.30
N LEU A 901 -57.05 -16.40 -42.13
CA LEU A 901 -57.03 -15.15 -42.89
C LEU A 901 -55.72 -14.37 -42.65
N LEU A 902 -55.08 -13.92 -43.72
CA LEU A 902 -53.83 -13.17 -43.66
C LEU A 902 -54.09 -11.65 -43.69
N ILE A 903 -53.16 -10.88 -43.12
CA ILE A 903 -53.18 -9.41 -43.08
C ILE A 903 -51.80 -8.95 -43.52
N GLN A 904 -51.72 -8.05 -44.51
CA GLN A 904 -50.45 -7.60 -45.09
C GLN A 904 -50.06 -6.20 -44.60
N ASP A 905 -48.81 -6.04 -44.19
CA ASP A 905 -48.24 -4.78 -43.71
C ASP A 905 -47.45 -4.03 -44.80
N PHE A 906 -47.39 -2.71 -44.69
CA PHE A 906 -46.43 -1.85 -45.36
C PHE A 906 -45.94 -0.78 -44.39
N ASP A 907 -44.63 -0.51 -44.39
CA ASP A 907 -43.99 0.53 -43.60
C ASP A 907 -43.09 1.43 -44.48
N ALA A 908 -42.46 2.42 -43.85
CA ALA A 908 -41.22 3.02 -44.34
C ALA A 908 -40.50 3.85 -43.26
N ARG A 909 -41.19 4.22 -42.15
CA ARG A 909 -40.74 5.22 -41.16
C ARG A 909 -41.17 4.96 -39.70
N GLY A 910 -41.66 3.77 -39.36
CA GLY A 910 -41.68 3.20 -37.98
C GLY A 910 -42.17 4.01 -36.76
N ALA A 911 -42.91 5.12 -36.89
CA ALA A 911 -43.35 5.94 -35.75
C ALA A 911 -44.68 5.49 -35.13
N SER A 912 -44.86 5.71 -33.83
CA SER A 912 -46.07 5.33 -33.09
C SER A 912 -47.26 6.28 -33.37
N LEU A 913 -48.49 5.74 -33.30
CA LEU A 913 -49.75 6.50 -33.40
C LEU A 913 -50.74 6.05 -32.33
N PRO A 914 -51.40 6.97 -31.60
CA PRO A 914 -52.33 6.64 -30.51
C PRO A 914 -53.78 6.41 -30.99
N VAL A 915 -53.97 5.89 -32.21
CA VAL A 915 -55.29 5.66 -32.82
C VAL A 915 -55.32 4.26 -33.44
N PRO A 916 -56.38 3.45 -33.26
CA PRO A 916 -56.48 2.14 -33.89
C PRO A 916 -56.37 2.27 -35.42
N VAL A 917 -55.39 1.58 -36.00
CA VAL A 917 -55.14 1.59 -37.44
C VAL A 917 -56.08 0.59 -38.13
N PRO A 918 -57.04 1.03 -38.96
CA PRO A 918 -57.86 0.10 -39.74
C PRO A 918 -56.97 -0.60 -40.78
N ARG A 919 -56.92 -1.94 -40.76
CA ARG A 919 -56.10 -2.74 -41.70
C ARG A 919 -56.98 -3.38 -42.77
N GLN A 920 -56.56 -3.29 -44.04
CA GLN A 920 -57.34 -3.86 -45.15
C GLN A 920 -57.24 -5.39 -45.11
N ALA A 921 -58.39 -6.07 -45.17
CA ALA A 921 -58.41 -7.53 -45.27
C ALA A 921 -57.93 -7.97 -46.66
N ILE A 922 -57.18 -9.06 -46.72
CA ILE A 922 -56.79 -9.74 -47.97
C ILE A 922 -57.28 -11.20 -47.92
N ASP A 923 -57.53 -11.79 -49.09
CA ASP A 923 -57.81 -13.22 -49.18
C ASP A 923 -56.53 -14.07 -49.02
N ALA A 924 -56.70 -15.40 -48.96
CA ALA A 924 -55.59 -16.35 -48.85
C ALA A 924 -54.62 -16.36 -50.06
N ALA A 925 -54.94 -15.66 -51.15
CA ALA A 925 -54.08 -15.45 -52.31
C ALA A 925 -53.38 -14.08 -52.31
N GLY A 926 -53.64 -13.23 -51.32
CA GLY A 926 -53.06 -11.88 -51.20
C GLY A 926 -53.83 -10.78 -51.93
N VAL A 927 -55.08 -11.01 -52.31
CA VAL A 927 -55.90 -10.01 -53.01
C VAL A 927 -56.70 -9.18 -52.01
N PRO A 928 -56.69 -7.83 -52.09
CA PRO A 928 -57.44 -6.98 -51.16
C PRO A 928 -58.95 -7.15 -51.27
N MET A 929 -59.61 -7.40 -50.15
CA MET A 929 -61.05 -7.57 -50.05
C MET A 929 -61.76 -6.22 -50.15
N VAL A 930 -62.87 -6.24 -50.88
CA VAL A 930 -63.77 -5.09 -51.09
C VAL A 930 -65.22 -5.51 -50.80
N ASP A 931 -66.06 -4.54 -50.45
CA ASP A 931 -67.47 -4.76 -50.18
C ASP A 931 -68.30 -4.90 -51.47
N THR A 932 -69.63 -4.98 -51.34
CA THR A 932 -70.56 -5.12 -52.47
C THR A 932 -70.67 -3.88 -53.37
N ALA A 933 -70.10 -2.74 -52.98
CA ALA A 933 -69.94 -1.55 -53.82
C ALA A 933 -68.56 -1.46 -54.49
N GLY A 934 -67.59 -2.26 -54.03
CA GLY A 934 -66.20 -2.26 -54.49
C GLY A 934 -65.26 -1.43 -53.63
N ASP A 935 -65.70 -0.98 -52.45
CA ASP A 935 -64.88 -0.20 -51.52
C ASP A 935 -64.08 -1.12 -50.56
N PRO A 936 -62.83 -0.79 -50.19
CA PRO A 936 -62.00 -1.62 -49.30
C PRO A 936 -62.61 -2.01 -47.95
N VAL A 937 -62.57 -3.30 -47.62
CA VAL A 937 -62.97 -3.81 -46.29
C VAL A 937 -61.80 -3.71 -45.31
N PHE A 938 -62.02 -3.01 -44.19
CA PHE A 938 -61.04 -2.86 -43.12
C PHE A 938 -61.49 -3.58 -41.83
N ILE A 939 -60.55 -4.25 -41.15
CA ILE A 939 -60.76 -4.88 -39.84
C ILE A 939 -59.97 -4.09 -38.78
N PRO A 940 -60.60 -3.70 -37.65
CA PRO A 940 -59.89 -3.15 -36.51
C PRO A 940 -59.23 -4.26 -35.69
N ILE A 941 -57.90 -4.22 -35.55
CA ILE A 941 -57.18 -5.12 -34.64
C ILE A 941 -57.04 -4.43 -33.27
N LEU A 942 -57.61 -5.04 -32.24
CA LEU A 942 -57.23 -4.77 -30.85
C LEU A 942 -55.95 -5.55 -30.54
N ILE A 943 -54.80 -4.91 -30.74
CA ILE A 943 -53.53 -5.42 -30.21
C ILE A 943 -53.59 -5.20 -28.69
N PRO A 944 -53.48 -6.24 -27.84
CA PRO A 944 -53.43 -6.03 -26.40
C PRO A 944 -52.22 -5.17 -26.08
N TYR A 945 -52.40 -4.14 -25.24
CA TYR A 945 -51.27 -3.37 -24.72
C TYR A 945 -50.40 -4.33 -23.90
N MET A 946 -49.19 -4.57 -24.38
CA MET A 946 -48.20 -5.43 -23.76
C MET A 946 -47.06 -4.52 -23.27
N GLU A 947 -46.86 -4.48 -21.95
CA GLU A 947 -45.84 -3.61 -21.36
C GLU A 947 -44.46 -4.28 -21.44
N PRO A 948 -43.39 -3.54 -21.73
CA PRO A 948 -42.04 -4.09 -21.69
C PRO A 948 -41.71 -4.57 -20.28
N VAL A 949 -41.18 -5.78 -20.14
CA VAL A 949 -40.65 -6.23 -18.84
C VAL A 949 -39.34 -5.49 -18.61
N LEU A 950 -39.34 -4.52 -17.71
CA LEU A 950 -38.14 -3.77 -17.34
C LEU A 950 -37.40 -4.47 -16.21
N ILE A 951 -36.08 -4.58 -16.34
CA ILE A 951 -35.18 -5.13 -15.33
C ILE A 951 -34.00 -4.21 -15.08
N THR A 952 -33.50 -4.21 -13.85
CA THR A 952 -32.22 -3.59 -13.51
C THR A 952 -31.09 -4.56 -13.85
N VAL A 953 -30.09 -4.11 -14.61
CA VAL A 953 -28.90 -4.88 -14.97
C VAL A 953 -27.67 -4.12 -14.47
N ASN A 954 -26.86 -4.76 -13.62
CA ASN A 954 -25.64 -4.13 -13.11
C ASN A 954 -24.59 -4.05 -14.22
N VAL A 955 -24.02 -2.86 -14.40
CA VAL A 955 -22.88 -2.64 -15.29
C VAL A 955 -21.61 -2.65 -14.42
N PRO A 956 -20.60 -3.48 -14.73
CA PRO A 956 -19.37 -3.51 -13.96
C PRO A 956 -18.41 -2.41 -14.40
N GLN A 957 -17.63 -1.87 -13.46
CA GLN A 957 -16.62 -0.82 -13.73
C GLN A 957 -15.58 -1.22 -14.79
N VAL A 958 -15.13 -0.24 -15.58
CA VAL A 958 -14.19 -0.48 -16.72
C VAL A 958 -12.71 -0.41 -16.35
N MET A 959 -12.34 0.28 -15.25
CA MET A 959 -10.97 0.44 -14.77
C MET A 959 -10.75 -0.12 -13.35
N ASN A 960 -9.49 -0.34 -12.98
CA ASN A 960 -9.09 -0.87 -11.68
C ASN A 960 -7.85 -0.16 -11.11
N VAL A 961 -7.98 0.35 -9.88
CA VAL A 961 -6.90 0.99 -9.09
C VAL A 961 -5.70 0.08 -8.79
N ALA A 962 -5.80 -1.22 -9.07
CA ALA A 962 -4.64 -2.11 -9.04
C ALA A 962 -3.57 -1.71 -10.08
N GLY A 963 -3.95 -1.17 -11.23
CA GLY A 963 -3.04 -0.68 -12.27
C GLY A 963 -3.58 -0.79 -13.70
N ALA A 964 -2.77 -0.33 -14.66
CA ALA A 964 -3.13 -0.31 -16.07
C ALA A 964 -3.36 -1.71 -16.66
N LEU A 965 -2.47 -2.68 -16.35
CA LEU A 965 -2.65 -4.08 -16.74
C LEU A 965 -3.93 -4.71 -16.16
N ALA A 966 -4.38 -4.25 -14.98
CA ALA A 966 -5.61 -4.73 -14.34
C ALA A 966 -6.88 -4.11 -14.94
N SER A 967 -6.75 -3.26 -15.97
CA SER A 967 -7.84 -2.54 -16.64
C SER A 967 -7.98 -2.93 -18.14
N PRO A 968 -7.97 -4.24 -18.52
CA PRO A 968 -7.96 -4.65 -19.92
C PRO A 968 -9.24 -4.23 -20.66
N ARG A 969 -10.38 -4.14 -19.97
CA ARG A 969 -11.65 -3.66 -20.56
C ARG A 969 -11.56 -2.23 -21.12
N PHE A 970 -10.67 -1.40 -20.58
CA PHE A 970 -10.40 -0.07 -21.11
C PHE A 970 -9.28 -0.08 -22.15
N PHE A 971 -8.13 -0.71 -21.86
CA PHE A 971 -6.99 -0.60 -22.79
C PHE A 971 -7.15 -1.41 -24.09
N SER A 972 -7.80 -2.58 -24.07
CA SER A 972 -7.80 -3.46 -25.24
C SER A 972 -8.59 -2.89 -26.43
N ILE A 973 -9.57 -2.02 -26.19
CA ILE A 973 -10.37 -1.40 -27.27
C ILE A 973 -9.57 -0.36 -28.08
N PHE A 974 -8.56 0.29 -27.49
CA PHE A 974 -7.67 1.21 -28.19
C PHE A 974 -6.51 0.48 -28.90
N GLU A 975 -6.23 -0.77 -28.49
CA GLU A 975 -5.13 -1.60 -28.99
C GLU A 975 -5.55 -2.61 -30.07
N ASP A 976 -6.85 -2.94 -30.19
CA ASP A 976 -7.36 -3.88 -31.20
C ASP A 976 -7.57 -3.20 -32.57
N PRO A 977 -6.79 -3.55 -33.62
CA PRO A 977 -6.93 -2.97 -34.96
C PRO A 977 -8.26 -3.33 -35.66
N ASN A 978 -9.08 -4.22 -35.09
CA ASN A 978 -10.41 -4.54 -35.58
C ASN A 978 -11.50 -3.63 -35.00
N ASN A 979 -11.21 -2.88 -33.92
CA ASN A 979 -12.14 -1.92 -33.31
C ASN A 979 -12.05 -0.58 -34.04
N MET A 980 -12.75 -0.48 -35.17
CA MET A 980 -12.73 0.70 -36.04
C MET A 980 -13.18 2.02 -35.37
N ASP A 981 -13.87 1.95 -34.22
CA ASP A 981 -14.40 3.11 -33.51
C ASP A 981 -13.39 3.67 -32.47
N HIS A 982 -12.52 2.82 -31.92
CA HIS A 982 -11.60 3.17 -30.82
C HIS A 982 -10.10 3.04 -31.15
N PHE A 983 -9.73 2.24 -32.16
CA PHE A 983 -8.34 1.98 -32.49
C PHE A 983 -7.61 3.25 -32.93
N ASN A 984 -6.52 3.59 -32.24
CA ASN A 984 -5.78 4.87 -32.38
C ASN A 984 -6.63 6.14 -32.19
N THR A 985 -7.78 6.06 -31.49
CA THR A 985 -8.58 7.26 -31.15
C THR A 985 -7.96 8.05 -30.00
N LEU A 986 -7.21 7.40 -29.09
CA LEU A 986 -6.37 8.06 -28.09
C LEU A 986 -4.89 7.97 -28.51
N GLN A 987 -4.14 9.06 -28.31
CA GLN A 987 -2.71 9.11 -28.59
C GLN A 987 -1.90 8.28 -27.57
N PRO A 988 -0.71 7.75 -27.93
CA PRO A 988 0.15 7.04 -27.00
C PRO A 988 0.55 7.86 -25.75
N SER A 989 0.66 9.19 -25.87
CA SER A 989 0.89 10.12 -24.74
C SER A 989 -0.29 10.18 -23.77
N GLU A 990 -1.53 10.13 -24.28
CA GLU A 990 -2.76 10.08 -23.47
C GLU A 990 -2.92 8.73 -22.79
N LEU A 991 -2.65 7.63 -23.51
CA LEU A 991 -2.66 6.27 -22.96
C LEU A 991 -1.58 6.08 -21.88
N LYS A 992 -0.38 6.65 -22.06
CA LYS A 992 0.67 6.74 -21.01
C LYS A 992 0.12 7.43 -19.76
N LEU A 993 -0.49 8.60 -19.91
CA LEU A 993 -1.02 9.40 -18.79
C LEU A 993 -2.10 8.66 -17.99
N ILE A 994 -3.01 7.96 -18.68
CA ILE A 994 -4.03 7.13 -18.03
C ILE A 994 -3.39 5.90 -17.35
N ALA A 995 -2.41 5.26 -17.99
CA ALA A 995 -1.70 4.12 -17.41
C ALA A 995 -0.91 4.49 -16.16
N GLU A 996 -0.22 5.63 -16.17
CA GLU A 996 0.49 6.21 -15.02
C GLU A 996 -0.43 6.41 -13.83
N TRP A 997 -1.54 7.10 -14.04
CA TRP A 997 -2.54 7.41 -13.03
C TRP A 997 -3.15 6.15 -12.40
N LEU A 998 -3.51 5.15 -13.22
CA LEU A 998 -3.99 3.85 -12.73
C LEU A 998 -2.90 3.11 -11.95
N ASP A 999 -1.66 3.10 -12.47
CA ASP A 999 -0.54 2.42 -11.82
C ASP A 999 -0.15 3.04 -10.47
N ILE A 1000 -0.35 4.33 -10.24
CA ILE A 1000 -0.16 4.95 -8.92
C ILE A 1000 -1.38 4.85 -7.99
N GLY A 1001 -2.50 4.30 -8.47
CA GLY A 1001 -3.66 3.94 -7.65
C GLY A 1001 -4.97 4.63 -8.01
N GLY A 1002 -5.06 5.32 -9.15
CA GLY A 1002 -6.28 5.98 -9.63
C GLY A 1002 -6.81 7.05 -8.69
N GLN A 1003 -5.92 7.74 -7.97
CA GLN A 1003 -6.30 8.74 -6.97
C GLN A 1003 -7.05 9.91 -7.62
N TYR A 1004 -8.01 10.50 -6.90
CA TYR A 1004 -8.72 11.68 -7.41
C TYR A 1004 -7.83 12.94 -7.36
N TYR A 1005 -7.14 13.15 -6.25
CA TYR A 1005 -5.99 14.07 -6.12
C TYR A 1005 -4.73 13.32 -5.70
N ASN A 1006 -3.57 13.68 -6.25
CA ASN A 1006 -2.24 13.27 -5.78
C ASN A 1006 -1.47 14.40 -5.08
N ASN A 1007 -1.99 15.62 -5.09
CA ASN A 1007 -1.48 16.72 -4.29
C ASN A 1007 -2.53 17.12 -3.23
N PRO A 1008 -2.21 17.07 -1.92
CA PRO A 1008 -3.17 17.43 -0.88
C PRO A 1008 -3.60 18.91 -0.97
N PHE A 1009 -2.75 19.80 -1.48
CA PHE A 1009 -3.04 21.24 -1.57
C PHE A 1009 -3.92 21.64 -2.77
N ASP A 1010 -4.18 20.71 -3.70
CA ASP A 1010 -5.13 20.94 -4.80
C ASP A 1010 -6.57 20.55 -4.41
N VAL A 1011 -6.75 19.93 -3.23
CA VAL A 1011 -8.06 19.52 -2.71
C VAL A 1011 -8.84 20.77 -2.24
N PRO A 1012 -10.06 21.02 -2.75
CA PRO A 1012 -10.92 22.11 -2.27
C PRO A 1012 -11.18 22.05 -0.76
N GLN A 1013 -11.12 23.20 -0.09
CA GLN A 1013 -11.25 23.36 1.38
C GLN A 1013 -12.59 23.99 1.78
#